data_AF-A0A838PV69-F1
#
_entry.id   AF-A0A838PV69-F1
#
_cell.length_a   1.000
_cell.length_b   1.000
_cell.length_c   1.000
_cell.angle_alpha   90.00
_cell.angle_beta   90.00
_cell.angle_gamma   90.00
#
_symmetry.space_group_name_H-M   'P 1'
#
loop_
_entity.id
_entity.type
_entity.pdbx_description
1 polymer ?
#
loop_
_entity_poly.entity_id
_entity_poly.type
_entity_poly.pdbx_seq_one_letter_code
_entity_poly.pdbx_strand_id
1 'polypeptide(L)'
;MTWMADLQRPPSAEAAPPAQAALSLHVDRVRTFDTPEFAGMSFLEVQTKSALNRVRGMPFGWSINPYRGCSHACSYCLSGETTILMADGRNKPLRDVRPGDAVYGTVRRGAYRCYAITEVLDHWSTVKPACRVTLADGTQLVTSADHRFLTRRGWKHVTGADCGASRRPHLTGNDKLMGTGAPPDPPKHTTAYRRGYLCGMLRGDAHLGSYTYQRPGRGSGTVHRFRLALIDDDALQRARVYLYDAGVATDGFLFQAATEARKEMRAIRTSARLAVAAVHDVIAWPAQPCDDWAKGFLAGIFDAEGSYSCGVLRIVNSDAVIIDATTSALGRFGFRWTLETTPNGCQVVRLLGGLREQLRFFHLVDPAIERKRSIEGRAIKSDAPLGVAAIEPLGLDLPLFDITTGTGDFIAEGVVSHNCFARPTHSYLNLSPGEDFERKVVVKVNLAEVLRRELVRPSWRGEHVAMGTNTDPYQRCEGRYQLMPAVIQALAEARTPFSILTKGTLITRDLEALQTAAKLVSVGAALTIGLLDEDLWRAAEPGTPSPRARLAAVKALNEAGIPTGVMLAPIMPGLNDDRAQLAALTDAAVQAGAVHVTPIVLHLRPGVREVFWPWLQRHHPELVDRYGALYRRSDAPAEYRRGVGAFVADQRRAAWKRHGRPPVPPSWRGLSDDRRSPVAQEPAASGGSGPTAAAQLSLL
;
A
#
# COMPACT_ATOMS: atom_id res chain seq x y z
N MET A 1 -0.89 -31.91 -30.99
CA MET A 1 0.24 -31.17 -30.39
C MET A 1 -0.19 -29.81 -29.78
N THR A 2 -1.44 -29.67 -29.29
CA THR A 2 -1.99 -28.36 -28.83
C THR A 2 -2.42 -28.35 -27.35
N TRP A 3 -2.21 -29.46 -26.61
CA TRP A 3 -2.71 -29.62 -25.22
C TRP A 3 -1.85 -28.94 -24.13
N MET A 4 -0.59 -28.58 -24.40
CA MET A 4 0.24 -27.80 -23.45
C MET A 4 -0.17 -26.32 -23.38
N ALA A 5 -0.93 -25.83 -24.36
CA ALA A 5 -1.47 -24.47 -24.36
C ALA A 5 -2.73 -24.35 -23.48
N ASP A 6 -3.45 -25.45 -23.25
CA ASP A 6 -4.68 -25.42 -22.45
C ASP A 6 -4.39 -25.43 -20.94
N LEU A 7 -3.37 -26.14 -20.45
CA LEU A 7 -2.86 -25.99 -19.06
C LEU A 7 -2.45 -24.56 -18.67
N GLN A 8 -2.31 -23.67 -19.67
CA GLN A 8 -1.90 -22.27 -19.54
C GLN A 8 -3.00 -21.29 -19.99
N ARG A 9 -4.21 -21.77 -20.34
CA ARG A 9 -5.38 -20.91 -20.53
C ARG A 9 -6.14 -20.78 -19.21
N PRO A 10 -6.47 -19.56 -18.76
CA PRO A 10 -7.38 -19.39 -17.63
C PRO A 10 -8.75 -20.00 -17.99
N PRO A 11 -9.59 -20.28 -16.98
CA PRO A 11 -11.03 -20.31 -17.20
C PRO A 11 -11.42 -19.10 -18.01
N SER A 12 -12.22 -19.27 -19.06
CA SER A 12 -12.92 -18.15 -19.66
C SER A 12 -13.68 -17.45 -18.53
N ALA A 13 -13.15 -16.33 -18.05
CA ALA A 13 -13.94 -15.35 -17.34
C ALA A 13 -14.91 -14.83 -18.40
N GLU A 14 -16.12 -15.38 -18.43
CA GLU A 14 -17.24 -14.71 -19.05
C GLU A 14 -17.25 -13.26 -18.54
N ALA A 15 -17.56 -12.33 -19.46
CA ALA A 15 -17.60 -10.90 -19.25
C ALA A 15 -18.15 -10.54 -17.86
N ALA A 16 -17.51 -9.56 -17.21
CA ALA A 16 -18.01 -9.02 -15.95
C ALA A 16 -19.51 -8.75 -16.09
N PRO A 17 -20.38 -9.34 -15.26
CA PRO A 17 -21.76 -8.90 -15.19
C PRO A 17 -21.76 -7.40 -14.82
N PRO A 18 -22.71 -6.59 -15.32
CA PRO A 18 -22.76 -5.17 -14.99
C PRO A 18 -22.80 -5.01 -13.48
N ALA A 19 -22.17 -3.95 -12.96
CA ALA A 19 -22.02 -3.63 -11.55
C ALA A 19 -23.29 -3.96 -10.72
N GLN A 20 -23.35 -5.17 -10.19
CA GLN A 20 -24.36 -5.61 -9.25
C GLN A 20 -23.77 -5.45 -7.85
N ALA A 21 -24.42 -4.59 -7.07
CA ALA A 21 -24.29 -4.31 -5.65
C ALA A 21 -23.15 -5.04 -4.89
N ALA A 22 -22.24 -4.23 -4.32
CA ALA A 22 -21.21 -4.62 -3.37
C ALA A 22 -21.68 -5.67 -2.35
N LEU A 23 -21.27 -6.93 -2.52
CA LEU A 23 -21.38 -7.97 -1.50
C LEU A 23 -20.27 -7.75 -0.47
N SER A 24 -20.64 -7.23 0.71
CA SER A 24 -19.76 -7.17 1.87
C SER A 24 -19.32 -8.58 2.27
N LEU A 25 -18.02 -8.77 2.47
CA LEU A 25 -17.46 -10.01 2.99
C LEU A 25 -17.79 -10.06 4.49
N HIS A 26 -18.75 -10.91 4.90
CA HIS A 26 -19.09 -11.04 6.32
C HIS A 26 -17.95 -11.77 7.04
N VAL A 27 -17.17 -11.01 7.80
CA VAL A 27 -16.08 -11.53 8.64
C VAL A 27 -16.68 -11.90 9.99
N ASP A 28 -16.68 -13.20 10.30
CA ASP A 28 -17.22 -13.68 11.57
C ASP A 28 -16.28 -13.30 12.72
N ARG A 29 -14.97 -13.38 12.47
CA ARG A 29 -13.93 -13.19 13.47
C ARG A 29 -12.60 -12.80 12.85
N VAL A 30 -11.90 -11.86 13.47
CA VAL A 30 -10.51 -11.52 13.14
C VAL A 30 -9.60 -12.13 14.20
N ARG A 31 -8.58 -12.90 13.81
CA ARG A 31 -7.53 -13.38 14.73
C ARG A 31 -6.18 -12.78 14.37
N THR A 32 -5.38 -12.45 15.38
CA THR A 32 -3.94 -12.20 15.26
C THR A 32 -3.22 -13.26 16.09
N PHE A 33 -1.98 -13.60 15.75
CA PHE A 33 -1.16 -14.52 16.55
C PHE A 33 0.12 -13.81 16.98
N ASP A 34 0.42 -13.81 18.27
CA ASP A 34 1.60 -13.14 18.86
C ASP A 34 2.86 -14.01 18.80
N THR A 35 3.00 -14.81 17.75
CA THR A 35 4.20 -15.62 17.49
C THR A 35 5.06 -14.93 16.43
N PRO A 36 6.39 -14.95 16.54
CA PRO A 36 7.30 -14.30 15.59
C PRO A 36 7.01 -14.61 14.11
N GLU A 37 6.51 -15.81 13.82
CA GLU A 37 6.16 -16.32 12.49
C GLU A 37 4.92 -15.68 11.84
N PHE A 38 4.07 -15.01 12.63
CA PHE A 38 2.80 -14.39 12.21
C PHE A 38 2.67 -12.93 12.68
N ALA A 39 3.74 -12.33 13.20
CA ALA A 39 3.73 -10.97 13.72
C ALA A 39 3.29 -9.97 12.64
N GLY A 40 2.25 -9.18 12.93
CA GLY A 40 1.66 -8.22 11.99
C GLY A 40 0.71 -8.83 10.95
N MET A 41 0.34 -10.11 11.09
CA MET A 41 -0.70 -10.76 10.29
C MET A 41 -2.03 -10.86 11.04
N SER A 42 -3.12 -10.60 10.33
CA SER A 42 -4.50 -10.84 10.70
C SER A 42 -5.10 -11.97 9.86
N PHE A 43 -5.93 -12.80 10.49
CA PHE A 43 -6.63 -13.89 9.85
C PHE A 43 -8.12 -13.58 9.91
N LEU A 44 -8.72 -13.40 8.73
CA LEU A 44 -10.14 -13.09 8.61
C LEU A 44 -10.91 -14.40 8.50
N GLU A 45 -11.48 -14.85 9.59
CA GLU A 45 -12.31 -16.06 9.62
C GLU A 45 -13.67 -15.73 9.03
N VAL A 46 -14.06 -16.52 8.02
CA VAL A 46 -15.30 -16.32 7.27
C VAL A 46 -16.05 -17.62 7.11
N GLN A 47 -17.38 -17.56 7.19
CA GLN A 47 -18.27 -18.59 6.69
C GLN A 47 -18.32 -18.50 5.16
N THR A 48 -17.83 -19.53 4.48
CA THR A 48 -18.03 -19.64 3.04
C THR A 48 -19.41 -20.21 2.73
N LYS A 49 -20.02 -19.75 1.63
CA LYS A 49 -21.29 -20.29 1.11
C LYS A 49 -21.07 -21.46 0.14
N SER A 50 -19.87 -21.55 -0.44
CA SER A 50 -19.49 -22.59 -1.39
C SER A 50 -18.01 -22.93 -1.27
N ALA A 51 -17.70 -24.23 -1.27
CA ALA A 51 -16.34 -24.74 -1.18
C ALA A 51 -15.75 -24.99 -2.59
N LEU A 52 -16.54 -25.58 -3.47
CA LEU A 52 -16.16 -25.97 -4.82
C LEU A 52 -16.26 -24.80 -5.82
N ASN A 53 -15.16 -24.53 -6.53
CA ASN A 53 -15.10 -23.49 -7.56
C ASN A 53 -14.93 -24.16 -8.93
N ARG A 54 -15.87 -23.92 -9.84
CA ARG A 54 -15.77 -24.43 -11.21
C ARG A 54 -14.68 -23.70 -11.98
N VAL A 55 -13.85 -24.45 -12.68
CA VAL A 55 -12.77 -23.92 -13.52
C VAL A 55 -12.92 -24.42 -14.95
N ARG A 56 -12.59 -23.58 -15.92
CA ARG A 56 -12.58 -23.89 -17.36
C ARG A 56 -11.13 -23.82 -17.84
N GLY A 57 -10.83 -24.45 -18.98
CA GLY A 57 -9.47 -24.39 -19.56
C GLY A 57 -8.40 -25.11 -18.74
N MET A 58 -8.74 -25.86 -17.69
CA MET A 58 -7.79 -26.66 -16.91
C MET A 58 -8.06 -28.15 -17.18
N PRO A 59 -7.11 -29.07 -16.92
CA PRO A 59 -7.33 -30.51 -17.07
C PRO A 59 -8.29 -31.09 -16.02
N PHE A 60 -8.81 -30.26 -15.12
CA PHE A 60 -9.79 -30.59 -14.10
C PHE A 60 -10.91 -29.54 -14.11
N GLY A 61 -12.12 -29.92 -13.69
CA GLY A 61 -13.31 -29.05 -13.71
C GLY A 61 -13.54 -28.25 -12.43
N TRP A 62 -12.91 -28.63 -11.32
CA TRP A 62 -13.19 -28.09 -9.99
C TRP A 62 -11.94 -27.79 -9.17
N SER A 63 -12.02 -26.78 -8.31
CA SER A 63 -10.96 -26.44 -7.36
C SER A 63 -11.47 -26.00 -5.99
N ILE A 64 -10.64 -26.22 -4.97
CA ILE A 64 -10.87 -25.75 -3.59
C ILE A 64 -9.73 -24.84 -3.17
N ASN A 65 -10.08 -23.72 -2.54
CA ASN A 65 -9.13 -22.77 -1.97
C ASN A 65 -9.50 -22.52 -0.51
N PRO A 66 -8.77 -23.11 0.45
CA PRO A 66 -9.03 -22.92 1.89
C PRO A 66 -8.71 -21.52 2.39
N TYR A 67 -7.73 -20.88 1.75
CA TYR A 67 -7.20 -19.58 2.12
C TYR A 67 -7.27 -18.59 0.97
N ARG A 68 -7.30 -17.28 1.25
CA ARG A 68 -6.97 -16.21 0.29
C ARG A 68 -5.94 -15.26 0.92
N GLY A 69 -4.79 -15.03 0.25
CA GLY A 69 -3.59 -14.36 0.79
C GLY A 69 -2.31 -15.21 0.66
N CYS A 70 -1.12 -14.63 0.90
CA CYS A 70 0.24 -15.21 0.88
C CYS A 70 1.18 -14.51 1.88
N SER A 71 1.71 -15.21 2.88
CA SER A 71 2.49 -14.64 4.00
C SER A 71 3.98 -14.28 3.73
N HIS A 72 4.40 -13.95 2.49
CA HIS A 72 5.83 -14.04 2.07
C HIS A 72 6.64 -12.70 1.88
N ALA A 73 6.14 -11.52 2.33
CA ALA A 73 6.82 -10.27 2.84
C ALA A 73 7.08 -8.96 1.99
N CYS A 74 6.85 -7.79 2.64
CA CYS A 74 7.01 -6.36 2.21
C CYS A 74 8.41 -5.72 2.47
N SER A 75 8.79 -4.60 1.80
CA SER A 75 10.21 -4.10 1.71
C SER A 75 10.57 -2.70 2.29
N TYR A 76 9.73 -1.65 2.24
CA TYR A 76 10.15 -0.26 2.53
C TYR A 76 9.54 0.28 3.83
N CYS A 77 10.35 0.78 4.79
CA CYS A 77 9.82 1.29 6.08
C CYS A 77 10.68 2.43 6.68
N LEU A 78 10.08 3.23 7.55
CA LEU A 78 10.64 4.39 8.26
C LEU A 78 10.37 4.29 9.77
N SER A 79 11.08 5.02 10.62
CA SER A 79 10.75 5.08 12.06
C SER A 79 9.36 5.69 12.28
N GLY A 80 8.65 5.23 13.29
CA GLY A 80 7.34 5.78 13.65
C GLY A 80 7.37 7.26 14.08
N GLU A 81 8.53 7.77 14.52
CA GLU A 81 8.73 9.19 14.84
C GLU A 81 8.86 10.09 13.61
N THR A 82 9.06 9.49 12.43
CA THR A 82 9.25 10.23 11.17
C THR A 82 8.02 11.08 10.89
N THR A 83 8.18 12.39 10.75
CA THR A 83 7.07 13.31 10.53
C THR A 83 6.60 13.29 9.07
N ILE A 84 5.29 13.20 8.88
CA ILE A 84 4.61 13.16 7.58
C ILE A 84 3.89 14.48 7.35
N LEU A 85 4.08 15.09 6.17
CA LEU A 85 3.40 16.33 5.80
C LEU A 85 1.94 16.04 5.44
N MET A 86 1.02 16.52 6.28
CA MET A 86 -0.41 16.35 6.15
C MET A 86 -1.00 17.36 5.16
N ALA A 87 -2.17 17.05 4.57
CA ALA A 87 -2.82 17.91 3.57
C ALA A 87 -3.16 19.32 4.09
N ASP A 88 -3.42 19.45 5.39
CA ASP A 88 -3.69 20.73 6.06
C ASP A 88 -2.43 21.62 6.17
N GLY A 89 -1.25 21.09 5.86
CA GLY A 89 0.05 21.78 5.95
C GLY A 89 0.74 21.65 7.32
N ARG A 90 0.24 20.79 8.22
CA ARG A 90 0.91 20.41 9.48
C ARG A 90 1.67 19.10 9.30
N ASN A 91 2.37 18.69 10.35
CA ASN A 91 3.10 17.42 10.38
C ASN A 91 2.51 16.49 11.44
N LYS A 92 2.52 15.19 11.14
CA LYS A 92 2.06 14.13 12.04
C LYS A 92 3.09 13.01 12.09
N PRO A 93 3.44 12.45 13.27
CA PRO A 93 4.32 11.28 13.33
C PRO A 93 3.73 10.12 12.52
N LEU A 94 4.57 9.41 11.76
CA LEU A 94 4.16 8.31 10.89
C LEU A 94 3.37 7.25 11.67
N ARG A 95 3.77 6.94 12.90
CA ARG A 95 3.05 6.00 13.79
C ARG A 95 1.60 6.39 14.08
N ASP A 96 1.27 7.68 13.94
CA ASP A 96 -0.05 8.25 14.26
C ASP A 96 -0.89 8.49 13.01
N VAL A 97 -0.30 8.38 11.82
CA VAL A 97 -1.02 8.41 10.55
C VAL A 97 -1.97 7.21 10.46
N ARG A 98 -3.17 7.43 9.92
CA ARG A 98 -4.21 6.41 9.78
C ARG A 98 -4.70 6.34 8.33
N PRO A 99 -5.18 5.18 7.85
CA PRO A 99 -5.91 5.10 6.60
C PRO A 99 -7.09 6.08 6.60
N GLY A 100 -7.30 6.76 5.47
CA GLY A 100 -8.26 7.87 5.33
C GLY A 100 -7.67 9.26 5.64
N ASP A 101 -6.52 9.36 6.30
CA ASP A 101 -5.84 10.64 6.47
C ASP A 101 -5.43 11.22 5.10
N ALA A 102 -5.56 12.53 4.92
CA ALA A 102 -5.07 13.22 3.73
C ALA A 102 -3.63 13.72 3.96
N VAL A 103 -2.71 13.35 3.07
CA VAL A 103 -1.28 13.70 3.13
C VAL A 103 -0.79 14.30 1.81
N TYR A 104 0.37 14.93 1.83
CA TYR A 104 1.05 15.29 0.59
C TYR A 104 1.88 14.14 0.05
N GLY A 105 1.62 13.79 -1.20
CA GLY A 105 2.55 13.08 -2.08
C GLY A 105 2.86 13.95 -3.29
N THR A 106 3.22 13.32 -4.40
CA THR A 106 3.73 14.06 -5.55
C THR A 106 3.29 13.43 -6.88
N VAL A 107 3.00 14.28 -7.87
CA VAL A 107 2.59 13.86 -9.22
C VAL A 107 3.43 14.57 -10.26
N ARG A 108 3.67 13.94 -11.41
CA ARG A 108 4.30 14.61 -12.55
C ARG A 108 3.26 15.42 -13.32
N ARG A 109 3.55 16.70 -13.55
CA ARG A 109 2.79 17.60 -14.43
C ARG A 109 3.75 18.26 -15.41
N GLY A 110 3.70 17.84 -16.67
CA GLY A 110 4.67 18.24 -17.69
C GLY A 110 6.11 17.85 -17.30
N ALA A 111 7.04 18.81 -17.35
CA ALA A 111 8.45 18.58 -17.00
C ALA A 111 8.72 18.56 -15.48
N TYR A 112 7.74 18.94 -14.65
CA TYR A 112 7.93 19.12 -13.22
C TYR A 112 7.19 18.06 -12.41
N ARG A 113 7.73 17.74 -11.22
CA ARG A 113 7.02 17.01 -10.18
C ARG A 113 6.43 18.04 -9.22
N CYS A 114 5.15 17.91 -8.91
CA CYS A 114 4.40 18.84 -8.07
C CYS A 114 3.82 18.13 -6.85
N TYR A 115 3.67 18.86 -5.76
CA TYR A 115 2.94 18.38 -4.58
C TYR A 115 1.46 18.14 -4.95
N ALA A 116 0.90 17.05 -4.46
CA ALA A 116 -0.51 16.69 -4.63
C ALA A 116 -1.04 16.12 -3.33
N ILE A 117 -2.28 16.49 -3.00
CA ILE A 117 -2.99 15.88 -1.88
C ILE A 117 -3.41 14.47 -2.30
N THR A 118 -3.24 13.53 -1.40
CA THR A 118 -3.56 12.12 -1.62
C THR A 118 -4.03 11.49 -0.31
N GLU A 119 -4.88 10.49 -0.41
CA GLU A 119 -5.35 9.74 0.75
C GLU A 119 -4.33 8.67 1.12
N VAL A 120 -4.15 8.48 2.42
CA VAL A 120 -3.48 7.31 2.99
C VAL A 120 -4.41 6.12 2.84
N LEU A 121 -4.00 5.18 2.01
CA LEU A 121 -4.76 3.97 1.70
C LEU A 121 -4.51 2.87 2.73
N ASP A 122 -3.31 2.81 3.31
CA ASP A 122 -2.85 1.75 4.23
C ASP A 122 -1.78 2.31 5.19
N HIS A 123 -1.66 1.74 6.39
CA HIS A 123 -0.63 2.03 7.39
C HIS A 123 -0.26 0.78 8.18
N TRP A 124 1.03 0.50 8.35
CA TRP A 124 1.49 -0.69 9.05
C TRP A 124 2.84 -0.53 9.71
N SER A 125 3.24 -1.55 10.48
CA SER A 125 4.59 -1.68 11.03
C SER A 125 5.23 -3.04 10.74
N THR A 126 6.56 -3.11 10.86
CA THR A 126 7.40 -4.31 10.76
C THR A 126 8.66 -4.10 11.59
N VAL A 127 9.26 -5.16 12.12
CA VAL A 127 10.51 -5.08 12.88
C VAL A 127 11.66 -5.52 12.00
N LYS A 128 12.63 -4.63 11.76
CA LYS A 128 13.77 -4.86 10.85
C LYS A 128 15.01 -4.07 11.24
N PRO A 129 16.20 -4.45 10.73
CA PRO A 129 17.41 -3.66 10.89
C PRO A 129 17.22 -2.23 10.37
N ALA A 130 17.53 -1.26 11.23
CA ALA A 130 17.38 0.15 10.90
C ALA A 130 18.71 0.83 10.56
N CYS A 131 18.66 1.78 9.64
CA CYS A 131 19.74 2.68 9.25
C CYS A 131 19.32 4.13 9.54
N ARG A 132 20.26 4.97 9.97
CA ARG A 132 20.09 6.43 10.05
C ARG A 132 20.71 7.07 8.82
N VAL A 133 19.96 7.93 8.14
CA VAL A 133 20.45 8.81 7.09
C VAL A 133 20.47 10.24 7.63
N THR A 134 21.65 10.87 7.63
CA THR A 134 21.83 12.25 8.07
C THR A 134 22.07 13.13 6.84
N LEU A 135 21.32 14.24 6.73
CA LEU A 135 21.48 15.22 5.66
C LEU A 135 22.29 16.43 6.12
N ALA A 136 22.87 17.16 5.18
CA ALA A 136 23.74 18.30 5.45
C ALA A 136 23.04 19.49 6.14
N ASP A 137 21.71 19.55 6.14
CA ASP A 137 20.93 20.55 6.88
C ASP A 137 20.58 20.11 8.32
N GLY A 138 21.05 18.93 8.74
CA GLY A 138 20.80 18.34 10.06
C GLY A 138 19.61 17.38 10.11
N THR A 139 18.82 17.26 9.03
CA THR A 139 17.69 16.31 8.97
C THR A 139 18.18 14.87 9.17
N GLN A 140 17.49 14.11 10.02
CA GLN A 140 17.77 12.69 10.26
C GLN A 140 16.56 11.82 9.92
N LEU A 141 16.78 10.76 9.14
CA LEU A 141 15.78 9.76 8.77
C LEU A 141 16.21 8.40 9.28
N VAL A 142 15.39 7.76 10.13
CA VAL A 142 15.61 6.37 10.55
C VAL A 142 14.72 5.46 9.71
N THR A 143 15.30 4.46 9.06
CA THR A 143 14.67 3.77 7.95
C THR A 143 15.21 2.36 7.72
N SER A 144 14.52 1.52 6.95
CA SER A 144 15.06 0.24 6.52
C SER A 144 16.13 0.44 5.46
N ALA A 145 17.09 -0.49 5.41
CA ALA A 145 18.17 -0.51 4.40
C ALA A 145 17.66 -0.45 2.94
N ASP A 146 16.44 -0.94 2.70
CA ASP A 146 15.80 -1.06 1.40
C ASP A 146 14.91 0.14 1.04
N HIS A 147 14.61 1.03 1.98
CA HIS A 147 13.76 2.18 1.73
C HIS A 147 14.33 3.10 0.64
N ARG A 148 13.47 3.83 -0.08
CA ARG A 148 13.89 4.67 -1.21
C ARG A 148 13.49 6.13 -1.05
N PHE A 149 14.43 7.02 -1.34
CA PHE A 149 14.20 8.46 -1.41
C PHE A 149 14.40 8.98 -2.82
N LEU A 150 13.67 10.04 -3.18
CA LEU A 150 13.82 10.70 -4.46
C LEU A 150 15.03 11.64 -4.42
N THR A 151 15.94 11.48 -5.39
CA THR A 151 17.06 12.40 -5.62
C THR A 151 16.88 13.14 -6.94
N ARG A 152 17.74 14.14 -7.22
CA ARG A 152 17.82 14.76 -8.55
C ARG A 152 18.07 13.75 -9.68
N ARG A 153 18.67 12.60 -9.37
CA ARG A 153 19.02 11.52 -10.32
C ARG A 153 18.02 10.35 -10.28
N GLY A 154 16.86 10.55 -9.65
CA GLY A 154 15.83 9.53 -9.49
C GLY A 154 15.86 8.84 -8.13
N TRP A 155 15.10 7.76 -8.01
CA TRP A 155 14.88 7.03 -6.76
C TRP A 155 16.09 6.17 -6.37
N LYS A 156 16.61 6.35 -5.15
CA LYS A 156 17.77 5.64 -4.61
C LYS A 156 17.40 4.92 -3.32
N HIS A 157 17.91 3.71 -3.13
CA HIS A 157 17.78 2.96 -1.87
C HIS A 157 18.70 3.55 -0.80
N VAL A 158 18.39 3.35 0.48
CA VAL A 158 19.23 3.84 1.58
C VAL A 158 20.61 3.21 1.53
N THR A 159 20.68 1.88 1.45
CA THR A 159 21.96 1.16 1.33
C THR A 159 22.01 0.35 0.03
N GLY A 160 23.22 -0.01 -0.38
CA GLY A 160 23.51 -0.90 -1.49
C GLY A 160 25.01 -1.19 -1.51
N ALA A 161 25.45 -2.12 -2.37
CA ALA A 161 26.87 -2.31 -2.60
C ALA A 161 27.32 -1.57 -3.87
N ASP A 162 28.58 -1.14 -3.90
CA ASP A 162 29.18 -0.56 -5.12
C ASP A 162 29.49 -1.62 -6.18
N CYS A 163 29.72 -2.87 -5.74
CA CYS A 163 30.02 -4.03 -6.56
C CYS A 163 29.28 -5.29 -6.07
N GLY A 164 29.13 -6.29 -6.95
CA GLY A 164 28.52 -7.59 -6.61
C GLY A 164 26.98 -7.62 -6.66
N ALA A 165 26.39 -8.74 -6.20
CA ALA A 165 24.95 -9.05 -6.32
C ALA A 165 24.01 -8.10 -5.55
N SER A 166 24.53 -7.32 -4.60
CA SER A 166 23.79 -6.31 -3.84
C SER A 166 23.86 -4.91 -4.46
N ARG A 167 24.43 -4.78 -5.68
CA ARG A 167 24.56 -3.51 -6.39
C ARG A 167 23.21 -3.00 -6.84
N ARG A 168 22.84 -1.85 -6.31
CA ARG A 168 21.62 -1.13 -6.68
C ARG A 168 21.86 0.37 -6.60
N PRO A 169 21.05 1.21 -7.29
CA PRO A 169 21.08 2.65 -7.07
C PRO A 169 20.76 2.91 -5.60
N HIS A 170 21.79 3.31 -4.86
CA HIS A 170 21.72 3.65 -3.45
C HIS A 170 22.23 5.07 -3.22
N LEU A 171 21.96 5.59 -2.02
CA LEU A 171 22.41 6.90 -1.59
C LEU A 171 23.92 6.86 -1.33
N THR A 172 24.61 7.88 -1.85
CA THR A 172 26.02 8.16 -1.60
C THR A 172 26.16 9.59 -1.08
N GLY A 173 27.33 9.96 -0.55
CA GLY A 173 27.58 11.34 -0.09
C GLY A 173 27.43 12.43 -1.19
N ASN A 174 27.38 12.02 -2.46
CA ASN A 174 27.18 12.91 -3.61
C ASN A 174 25.70 13.11 -3.97
N ASP A 175 24.79 12.35 -3.37
CA ASP A 175 23.36 12.45 -3.65
C ASP A 175 22.71 13.55 -2.82
N LYS A 176 21.73 14.21 -3.43
CA LYS A 176 20.91 15.24 -2.80
C LYS A 176 19.44 14.87 -2.91
N LEU A 177 18.77 14.77 -1.76
CA LEU A 177 17.35 14.43 -1.71
C LEU A 177 16.49 15.60 -2.22
N MET A 178 15.31 15.25 -2.73
CA MET A 178 14.31 16.19 -3.22
C MET A 178 13.32 16.51 -2.10
N GLY A 179 13.11 17.80 -1.83
CA GLY A 179 12.24 18.24 -0.76
C GLY A 179 12.67 19.60 -0.19
N THR A 180 12.10 19.94 0.96
CA THR A 180 12.31 21.20 1.69
C THR A 180 13.14 21.04 2.97
N GLY A 181 13.37 19.80 3.41
CA GLY A 181 14.06 19.47 4.67
C GLY A 181 13.11 19.43 5.87
N ALA A 182 13.63 18.95 7.00
CA ALA A 182 12.85 18.74 8.20
C ALA A 182 12.11 20.02 8.62
N PRO A 183 10.83 19.90 9.01
CA PRO A 183 10.09 21.05 9.52
C PRO A 183 10.69 21.52 10.86
N PRO A 184 10.65 22.83 11.18
CA PRO A 184 10.95 23.28 12.54
C PRO A 184 9.88 22.76 13.51
N ASP A 185 10.22 22.70 14.79
CA ASP A 185 9.26 22.34 15.84
C ASP A 185 8.08 23.32 15.85
N PRO A 186 6.83 22.80 15.90
CA PRO A 186 5.65 23.64 15.99
C PRO A 186 5.62 24.43 17.31
N PRO A 187 4.98 25.61 17.33
CA PRO A 187 4.87 26.40 18.55
C PRO A 187 4.08 25.65 19.62
N LYS A 188 4.53 25.75 20.86
CA LYS A 188 3.67 25.42 22.00
C LYS A 188 2.62 26.52 22.11
N HIS A 189 1.34 26.16 22.18
CA HIS A 189 0.24 27.11 22.36
C HIS A 189 0.17 27.58 23.83
N THR A 190 1.26 28.16 24.32
CA THR A 190 1.37 28.77 25.65
C THR A 190 0.47 29.98 25.78
N THR A 191 0.26 30.46 27.00
CA THR A 191 -0.52 31.69 27.24
C THR A 191 0.02 32.87 26.43
N ALA A 192 1.34 32.98 26.28
CA ALA A 192 1.98 34.02 25.47
C ALA A 192 1.61 33.89 23.98
N TYR A 193 1.69 32.67 23.42
CA TYR A 193 1.25 32.40 22.04
C TYR A 193 -0.22 32.74 21.81
N ARG A 194 -1.11 32.28 22.70
CA ARG A 194 -2.56 32.55 22.60
C ARG A 194 -2.85 34.04 22.61
N ARG A 195 -2.19 34.80 23.49
CA ARG A 195 -2.31 36.27 23.53
C ARG A 195 -1.76 36.93 22.27
N GLY A 196 -0.63 36.46 21.75
CA GLY A 196 -0.08 36.93 20.48
C GLY A 196 -1.07 36.72 19.33
N TYR A 197 -1.62 35.51 19.21
CA TYR A 197 -2.62 35.16 18.21
C TYR A 197 -3.85 36.06 18.28
N LEU A 198 -4.40 36.25 19.48
CA LEU A 198 -5.52 37.17 19.67
C LEU A 198 -5.15 38.62 19.34
N CYS A 199 -3.95 39.08 19.70
CA CYS A 199 -3.48 40.42 19.35
C CYS A 199 -3.47 40.64 17.82
N GLY A 200 -2.88 39.71 17.06
CA GLY A 200 -2.82 39.80 15.60
C GLY A 200 -4.20 39.67 14.94
N MET A 201 -4.98 38.67 15.36
CA MET A 201 -6.30 38.37 14.78
C MET A 201 -7.30 39.51 15.03
N LEU A 202 -7.45 39.94 16.28
CA LEU A 202 -8.47 40.93 16.64
C LEU A 202 -8.14 42.33 16.12
N ARG A 203 -6.85 42.68 16.01
CA ARG A 203 -6.45 43.98 15.44
C ARG A 203 -6.58 44.04 13.92
N GLY A 204 -6.55 42.90 13.24
CA GLY A 204 -6.87 42.82 11.81
C GLY A 204 -8.38 42.91 11.57
N ASP A 205 -9.16 41.98 12.13
CA ASP A 205 -10.54 41.75 11.68
C ASP A 205 -11.64 42.05 12.71
N ALA A 206 -11.31 42.33 13.98
CA ALA A 206 -12.35 42.54 15.00
C ALA A 206 -12.84 43.99 15.09
N HIS A 207 -14.13 44.13 15.36
CA HIS A 207 -14.73 45.39 15.76
C HIS A 207 -14.80 45.47 17.30
N LEU A 208 -13.96 46.33 17.87
CA LEU A 208 -13.84 46.52 19.32
C LEU A 208 -13.97 48.02 19.65
N GLY A 209 -14.94 48.38 20.48
CA GLY A 209 -15.15 49.78 20.85
C GLY A 209 -16.14 50.00 21.98
N SER A 210 -16.05 51.18 22.59
CA SER A 210 -17.01 51.69 23.57
C SER A 210 -17.58 53.02 23.09
N TYR A 211 -18.90 53.15 23.06
CA TYR A 211 -19.60 54.29 22.46
C TYR A 211 -20.53 54.94 23.49
N THR A 212 -20.31 56.22 23.76
CA THR A 212 -21.21 57.00 24.62
C THR A 212 -22.29 57.65 23.76
N TYR A 213 -23.55 57.50 24.14
CA TYR A 213 -24.67 58.13 23.48
C TYR A 213 -25.57 58.84 24.49
N GLN A 214 -26.17 59.93 24.06
CA GLN A 214 -27.14 60.67 24.87
C GLN A 214 -28.54 60.13 24.60
N ARG A 215 -29.30 59.86 25.67
CA ARG A 215 -30.70 59.45 25.59
C ARG A 215 -31.57 60.69 25.77
N PRO A 216 -32.52 61.00 24.86
CA PRO A 216 -33.44 62.11 25.09
C PRO A 216 -34.20 61.92 26.40
N GLY A 217 -34.06 62.83 27.37
CA GLY A 217 -34.74 62.80 28.68
C GLY A 217 -34.14 61.88 29.76
N ARG A 218 -33.00 61.20 29.54
CA ARG A 218 -32.24 60.46 30.58
C ARG A 218 -30.73 60.64 30.35
N GLY A 219 -29.92 60.50 31.41
CA GLY A 219 -28.45 60.66 31.33
C GLY A 219 -27.75 59.80 30.26
N SER A 220 -26.49 60.14 29.96
CA SER A 220 -25.66 59.46 28.95
C SER A 220 -25.43 57.98 29.28
N GLY A 221 -25.52 57.10 28.27
CA GLY A 221 -25.19 55.68 28.39
C GLY A 221 -23.96 55.30 27.58
N THR A 222 -23.16 54.34 28.06
CA THR A 222 -22.03 53.76 27.30
C THR A 222 -22.37 52.36 26.84
N VAL A 223 -22.19 52.06 25.55
CA VAL A 223 -22.29 50.71 24.97
C VAL A 223 -20.90 50.16 24.74
N HIS A 224 -20.63 48.96 25.25
CA HIS A 224 -19.41 48.21 24.95
C HIS A 224 -19.73 47.17 23.87
N ARG A 225 -18.84 47.02 22.89
CA ARG A 225 -19.04 46.07 21.80
C ARG A 225 -17.71 45.43 21.39
N PHE A 226 -17.69 44.10 21.44
CA PHE A 226 -16.73 43.27 20.75
C PHE A 226 -17.47 42.40 19.74
N ARG A 227 -16.95 42.32 18.51
CA ARG A 227 -17.38 41.37 17.48
C ARG A 227 -16.21 40.97 16.61
N LEU A 228 -16.01 39.67 16.40
CA LEU A 228 -15.13 39.12 15.38
C LEU A 228 -16.00 38.30 14.42
N ALA A 229 -15.95 38.63 13.13
CA ALA A 229 -16.73 37.97 12.08
C ALA A 229 -15.78 37.45 10.99
N LEU A 230 -15.79 36.15 10.74
CA LEU A 230 -14.84 35.50 9.84
C LEU A 230 -15.55 34.53 8.90
N ILE A 231 -15.01 34.40 7.68
CA ILE A 231 -15.44 33.38 6.71
C ILE A 231 -14.89 32.00 7.10
N ASP A 232 -13.69 31.97 7.70
CA ASP A 232 -12.99 30.74 8.06
C ASP A 232 -13.32 30.34 9.51
N ASP A 233 -14.07 29.26 9.67
CA ASP A 233 -14.54 28.77 10.97
C ASP A 233 -13.38 28.33 11.88
N ASP A 234 -12.30 27.78 11.29
CA ASP A 234 -11.09 27.34 12.02
C ASP A 234 -10.49 28.48 12.87
N ALA A 235 -10.31 29.65 12.27
CA ALA A 235 -9.75 30.82 12.92
C ALA A 235 -10.71 31.41 13.96
N LEU A 236 -12.02 31.43 13.66
CA LEU A 236 -13.06 31.91 14.57
C LEU A 236 -13.15 31.05 15.83
N GLN A 237 -13.15 29.73 15.64
CA GLN A 237 -13.22 28.76 16.74
C GLN A 237 -11.94 28.79 17.57
N ARG A 238 -10.75 28.90 16.94
CA ARG A 238 -9.50 29.08 17.68
C ARG A 238 -9.49 30.37 18.50
N ALA A 239 -9.91 31.50 17.91
CA ALA A 239 -10.01 32.77 18.62
C ALA A 239 -11.00 32.67 19.81
N ARG A 240 -12.14 32.01 19.62
CA ARG A 240 -13.13 31.77 20.67
C ARG A 240 -12.56 30.96 21.83
N VAL A 241 -11.83 29.87 21.55
CA VAL A 241 -11.20 29.04 22.59
C VAL A 241 -10.16 29.85 23.36
N TYR A 242 -9.29 30.60 22.68
CA TYR A 242 -8.28 31.40 23.36
C TYR A 242 -8.87 32.55 24.17
N LEU A 243 -9.97 33.16 23.72
CA LEU A 243 -10.72 34.16 24.48
C LEU A 243 -11.34 33.55 25.73
N TYR A 244 -11.94 32.36 25.60
CA TYR A 244 -12.51 31.62 26.73
C TYR A 244 -11.43 31.28 27.78
N ASP A 245 -10.27 30.79 27.34
CA ASP A 245 -9.12 30.50 28.22
C ASP A 245 -8.59 31.76 28.93
N ALA A 246 -8.77 32.93 28.32
CA ALA A 246 -8.44 34.22 28.91
C ALA A 246 -9.57 34.80 29.79
N GLY A 247 -10.64 34.05 30.04
CA GLY A 247 -11.78 34.46 30.85
C GLY A 247 -12.82 35.31 30.13
N VAL A 248 -12.79 35.39 28.80
CA VAL A 248 -13.73 36.16 27.99
C VAL A 248 -14.77 35.22 27.36
N ALA A 249 -16.00 35.24 27.91
CA ALA A 249 -17.13 34.54 27.31
C ALA A 249 -17.69 35.32 26.11
N THR A 250 -17.98 34.60 25.02
CA THR A 250 -18.55 35.16 23.79
C THR A 250 -19.67 34.29 23.24
N ASP A 251 -20.71 34.93 22.70
CA ASP A 251 -21.83 34.26 22.02
C ASP A 251 -21.58 34.15 20.52
N GLY A 252 -21.79 32.95 19.96
CA GLY A 252 -21.70 32.70 18.53
C GLY A 252 -23.03 32.94 17.80
N PHE A 253 -22.98 33.48 16.59
CA PHE A 253 -24.17 33.69 15.74
C PHE A 253 -23.80 33.71 14.25
N LEU A 254 -24.80 33.46 13.39
CA LEU A 254 -24.66 33.64 11.94
C LEU A 254 -24.68 35.13 11.62
N PHE A 255 -23.57 35.65 11.07
CA PHE A 255 -23.43 37.07 10.74
C PHE A 255 -23.95 37.39 9.34
N GLN A 256 -23.63 36.52 8.37
CA GLN A 256 -24.09 36.61 7.00
C GLN A 256 -24.31 35.20 6.45
N ALA A 257 -25.51 34.91 5.95
CA ALA A 257 -25.80 33.65 5.26
C ALA A 257 -25.09 33.58 3.90
N ALA A 258 -24.82 32.38 3.40
CA ALA A 258 -24.27 32.20 2.07
C ALA A 258 -25.24 32.70 0.98
N THR A 259 -24.72 33.39 -0.02
CA THR A 259 -25.41 33.76 -1.26
C THR A 259 -24.58 33.33 -2.46
N GLU A 260 -25.12 33.40 -3.68
CA GLU A 260 -24.35 33.08 -4.91
C GLU A 260 -23.05 33.91 -5.03
N ALA A 261 -23.03 35.12 -4.47
CA ALA A 261 -21.88 36.03 -4.57
C ALA A 261 -21.01 36.07 -3.29
N ARG A 262 -21.47 35.54 -2.15
CA ARG A 262 -20.77 35.70 -0.86
C ARG A 262 -20.82 34.44 -0.02
N LYS A 263 -19.68 34.11 0.59
CA LYS A 263 -19.58 32.98 1.54
C LYS A 263 -20.32 33.28 2.84
N GLU A 264 -20.75 32.22 3.52
CA GLU A 264 -21.25 32.31 4.89
C GLU A 264 -20.18 32.92 5.80
N MET A 265 -20.60 33.77 6.73
CA MET A 265 -19.75 34.37 7.74
C MET A 265 -20.38 34.15 9.11
N ARG A 266 -19.59 33.60 10.02
CA ARG A 266 -19.97 33.41 11.43
C ARG A 266 -19.27 34.45 12.28
N ALA A 267 -19.88 34.80 13.40
CA ALA A 267 -19.32 35.77 14.32
C ALA A 267 -19.45 35.36 15.78
N ILE A 268 -18.50 35.83 16.57
CA ILE A 268 -18.56 35.81 18.03
C ILE A 268 -18.71 37.24 18.54
N ARG A 269 -19.45 37.46 19.62
CA ARG A 269 -19.63 38.78 20.23
C ARG A 269 -19.68 38.73 21.75
N THR A 270 -19.38 39.87 22.36
CA THR A 270 -19.76 40.18 23.74
C THR A 270 -20.01 41.69 23.88
N SER A 271 -20.94 42.06 24.76
CA SER A 271 -21.26 43.45 25.10
C SER A 271 -21.10 43.73 26.60
N ALA A 272 -20.70 42.73 27.39
CA ALA A 272 -20.47 42.90 28.82
C ALA A 272 -19.23 43.79 29.02
N ARG A 273 -19.37 44.85 29.81
CA ARG A 273 -18.28 45.83 30.07
C ARG A 273 -16.98 45.17 30.49
N LEU A 274 -17.05 44.24 31.47
CA LEU A 274 -15.87 43.54 31.97
C LEU A 274 -15.24 42.62 30.92
N ALA A 275 -16.06 41.96 30.10
CA ALA A 275 -15.56 41.10 29.03
C ALA A 275 -14.88 41.92 27.92
N VAL A 276 -15.46 43.05 27.52
CA VAL A 276 -14.84 43.96 26.52
C VAL A 276 -13.55 44.57 27.05
N ALA A 277 -13.49 44.94 28.34
CA ALA A 277 -12.25 45.38 28.98
C ALA A 277 -11.19 44.27 28.98
N ALA A 278 -11.56 43.04 29.34
CA ALA A 278 -10.65 41.89 29.29
C ALA A 278 -10.13 41.61 27.87
N VAL A 279 -10.95 41.81 26.82
CA VAL A 279 -10.47 41.74 25.42
C VAL A 279 -9.37 42.77 25.17
N HIS A 280 -9.54 44.03 25.61
CA HIS A 280 -8.50 45.06 25.49
C HIS A 280 -7.21 44.65 26.20
N ASP A 281 -7.31 44.10 27.41
CA ASP A 281 -6.15 43.65 28.19
C ASP A 281 -5.39 42.50 27.51
N VAL A 282 -6.12 41.55 26.91
CA VAL A 282 -5.55 40.39 26.23
C VAL A 282 -4.74 40.81 25.00
N ILE A 283 -5.22 41.79 24.22
CA ILE A 283 -4.59 42.30 22.99
C ILE A 283 -3.62 43.47 23.21
N ALA A 284 -3.27 43.75 24.47
CA ALA A 284 -2.27 44.75 24.79
C ALA A 284 -0.90 44.35 24.23
N TRP A 285 -0.19 45.32 23.65
CA TRP A 285 1.19 45.12 23.19
C TRP A 285 2.10 44.90 24.40
N PRO A 286 2.84 43.79 24.48
CA PRO A 286 3.80 43.59 25.56
C PRO A 286 4.99 44.54 25.36
N ALA A 287 5.52 45.08 26.45
CA ALA A 287 6.73 45.93 26.40
C ALA A 287 7.94 45.18 25.82
N GLN A 288 8.04 43.87 26.09
CA GLN A 288 9.06 42.98 25.54
C GLN A 288 8.40 41.68 25.04
N PRO A 289 8.11 41.57 23.73
CA PRO A 289 7.55 40.36 23.16
C PRO A 289 8.53 39.17 23.26
N CYS A 290 8.07 38.05 23.83
CA CYS A 290 8.80 36.78 23.79
C CYS A 290 8.54 36.00 22.48
N ASP A 291 9.31 34.94 22.24
CA ASP A 291 9.22 34.13 21.02
C ASP A 291 7.82 33.56 20.80
N ASP A 292 7.22 32.97 21.83
CA ASP A 292 5.88 32.38 21.73
C ASP A 292 4.83 33.42 21.37
N TRP A 293 4.89 34.60 22.00
CA TRP A 293 3.99 35.70 21.67
C TRP A 293 4.20 36.17 20.23
N ALA A 294 5.44 36.30 19.77
CA ALA A 294 5.74 36.74 18.40
C ALA A 294 5.27 35.71 17.35
N LYS A 295 5.42 34.40 17.61
CA LYS A 295 4.85 33.33 16.78
C LYS A 295 3.32 33.44 16.74
N GLY A 296 2.69 33.60 17.90
CA GLY A 296 1.25 33.80 18.00
C GLY A 296 0.79 35.02 17.20
N PHE A 297 1.47 36.16 17.37
CA PHE A 297 1.15 37.40 16.67
C PHE A 297 1.19 37.23 15.15
N LEU A 298 2.26 36.62 14.62
CA LEU A 298 2.37 36.31 13.19
C LEU A 298 1.25 35.38 12.70
N ALA A 299 0.84 34.40 13.51
CA ALA A 299 -0.25 33.50 13.16
C ALA A 299 -1.59 34.24 13.07
N GLY A 300 -1.89 35.04 14.09
CA GLY A 300 -3.13 35.81 14.16
C GLY A 300 -3.24 36.84 13.04
N ILE A 301 -2.18 37.62 12.79
CA ILE A 301 -2.21 38.64 11.75
C ILE A 301 -2.23 38.02 10.34
N PHE A 302 -1.59 36.87 10.14
CA PHE A 302 -1.67 36.15 8.87
C PHE A 302 -3.06 35.54 8.64
N ASP A 303 -3.71 35.04 9.68
CA ASP A 303 -5.07 34.54 9.56
C ASP A 303 -6.10 35.65 9.32
N ALA A 304 -5.90 36.84 9.88
CA ALA A 304 -6.73 38.01 9.56
C ALA A 304 -6.42 38.54 8.15
N GLU A 305 -5.23 39.09 7.96
CA GLU A 305 -4.87 39.93 6.81
C GLU A 305 -3.90 39.27 5.82
N GLY A 306 -3.48 38.05 6.13
CA GLY A 306 -2.51 37.30 5.32
C GLY A 306 -3.14 36.60 4.14
N SER A 307 -2.34 36.44 3.08
CA SER A 307 -2.68 35.61 1.93
C SER A 307 -1.48 34.82 1.45
N TYR A 308 -1.75 33.61 0.94
CA TYR A 308 -0.78 32.81 0.22
C TYR A 308 -1.39 32.37 -1.10
N SER A 309 -0.89 32.93 -2.20
CA SER A 309 -1.39 32.63 -3.54
C SER A 309 -0.24 32.65 -4.54
N CYS A 310 -0.29 31.74 -5.52
CA CYS A 310 0.73 31.57 -6.55
C CYS A 310 2.17 31.41 -5.99
N GLY A 311 2.31 30.95 -4.74
CA GLY A 311 3.61 30.83 -4.09
C GLY A 311 4.19 32.12 -3.53
N VAL A 312 3.35 33.09 -3.22
CA VAL A 312 3.76 34.34 -2.59
C VAL A 312 2.92 34.55 -1.34
N LEU A 313 3.61 34.71 -0.21
CA LEU A 313 3.02 34.97 1.09
C LEU A 313 3.08 36.47 1.37
N ARG A 314 1.92 37.07 1.67
CA ARG A 314 1.77 38.52 1.92
C ARG A 314 0.92 38.76 3.16
N ILE A 315 1.19 39.83 3.88
CA ILE A 315 0.34 40.39 4.93
C ILE A 315 0.12 41.86 4.56
N VAL A 316 -1.14 42.29 4.47
CA VAL A 316 -1.51 43.65 4.07
C VAL A 316 -2.04 44.40 5.29
N ASN A 317 -1.56 45.62 5.53
CA ASN A 317 -2.15 46.46 6.58
C ASN A 317 -1.88 47.95 6.31
N SER A 318 -2.68 48.83 6.88
CA SER A 318 -2.49 50.29 6.82
C SER A 318 -1.99 50.88 8.15
N ASP A 319 -2.05 50.13 9.25
CA ASP A 319 -1.57 50.54 10.56
C ASP A 319 -0.05 50.32 10.69
N ALA A 320 0.70 51.41 10.87
CA ALA A 320 2.15 51.40 11.02
C ALA A 320 2.61 50.53 12.19
N VAL A 321 1.88 50.50 13.31
CA VAL A 321 2.24 49.71 14.49
C VAL A 321 2.15 48.22 14.20
N ILE A 322 1.12 47.80 13.45
CA ILE A 322 0.95 46.39 13.04
C ILE A 322 2.05 45.99 12.06
N ILE A 323 2.41 46.88 11.12
CA ILE A 323 3.48 46.64 10.15
C ILE A 323 4.84 46.49 10.86
N ASP A 324 5.14 47.39 11.80
CA ASP A 324 6.38 47.35 12.59
C ASP A 324 6.46 46.09 13.45
N ALA A 325 5.36 45.71 14.12
CA ALA A 325 5.30 44.47 14.88
C ALA A 325 5.49 43.23 13.99
N THR A 326 4.89 43.23 12.80
CA THR A 326 4.99 42.13 11.84
C THR A 326 6.41 41.98 11.33
N THR A 327 7.03 43.07 10.88
CA THR A 327 8.39 43.07 10.34
C THR A 327 9.44 42.75 11.40
N SER A 328 9.27 43.25 12.62
CA SER A 328 10.10 42.91 13.78
C SER A 328 10.00 41.42 14.14
N ALA A 329 8.78 40.87 14.20
CA ALA A 329 8.58 39.44 14.47
C ALA A 329 9.15 38.55 13.35
N LEU A 330 9.00 38.92 12.08
CA LEU A 330 9.64 38.21 10.96
C LEU A 330 11.17 38.24 11.07
N GLY A 331 11.74 39.41 11.39
CA GLY A 331 13.18 39.58 11.60
C GLY A 331 13.71 38.71 12.74
N ARG A 332 12.97 38.61 13.84
CA ARG A 332 13.30 37.77 15.01
C ARG A 332 13.52 36.30 14.66
N PHE A 333 12.77 35.78 13.69
CA PHE A 333 12.87 34.39 13.23
C PHE A 333 13.67 34.24 11.92
N GLY A 334 14.45 35.26 11.55
CA GLY A 334 15.34 35.23 10.40
C GLY A 334 14.61 35.08 9.06
N PHE A 335 13.35 35.52 8.98
CA PHE A 335 12.64 35.57 7.71
C PHE A 335 13.07 36.80 6.92
N ARG A 336 13.38 36.60 5.63
CA ARG A 336 13.62 37.72 4.71
C ARG A 336 12.28 38.22 4.17
N TRP A 337 12.11 39.53 4.12
CA TRP A 337 10.87 40.14 3.65
C TRP A 337 11.17 41.45 2.89
N THR A 338 10.17 41.94 2.16
CA THR A 338 10.17 43.27 1.54
C THR A 338 8.86 43.97 1.82
N LEU A 339 8.89 45.30 1.82
CA LEU A 339 7.70 46.15 1.96
C LEU A 339 7.32 46.73 0.59
N GLU A 340 6.05 46.67 0.23
CA GLU A 340 5.52 47.22 -1.03
C GLU A 340 4.30 48.11 -0.73
N THR A 341 4.20 49.28 -1.34
CA THR A 341 3.04 50.18 -1.19
C THR A 341 2.03 49.94 -2.31
N THR A 342 0.77 49.66 -1.95
CA THR A 342 -0.33 49.55 -2.93
C THR A 342 -0.76 50.93 -3.44
N PRO A 343 -1.41 51.01 -4.62
CA PRO A 343 -1.99 52.27 -5.13
C PRO A 343 -2.97 52.94 -4.15
N ASN A 344 -3.60 52.17 -3.27
CA ASN A 344 -4.58 52.64 -2.29
C ASN A 344 -3.93 53.06 -0.95
N GLY A 345 -2.60 53.09 -0.86
CA GLY A 345 -1.85 53.53 0.33
C GLY A 345 -1.60 52.44 1.38
N CYS A 346 -2.18 51.25 1.24
CA CYS A 346 -1.88 50.12 2.14
C CYS A 346 -0.46 49.58 1.91
N GLN A 347 0.16 49.09 2.98
CA GLN A 347 1.48 48.47 2.94
C GLN A 347 1.34 46.94 2.86
N VAL A 348 2.23 46.30 2.11
CA VAL A 348 2.26 44.86 1.89
C VAL A 348 3.60 44.34 2.35
N VAL A 349 3.60 43.57 3.44
CA VAL A 349 4.76 42.81 3.89
C VAL A 349 4.79 41.50 3.10
N ARG A 350 5.73 41.37 2.17
CA ARG A 350 5.90 40.15 1.36
C ARG A 350 7.07 39.33 1.87
N LEU A 351 6.80 38.07 2.21
CA LEU A 351 7.84 37.11 2.58
C LEU A 351 8.66 36.73 1.34
N LEU A 352 9.98 36.86 1.44
CA LEU A 352 10.93 36.45 0.41
C LEU A 352 11.38 35.02 0.65
N GLY A 353 11.70 34.32 -0.44
CA GLY A 353 12.13 32.93 -0.39
C GLY A 353 11.23 32.01 -1.21
N GLY A 354 11.63 30.75 -1.30
CA GLY A 354 10.88 29.70 -1.99
C GLY A 354 9.90 28.98 -1.06
N LEU A 355 9.45 27.82 -1.53
CA LEU A 355 8.53 26.94 -0.79
C LEU A 355 9.06 26.53 0.59
N ARG A 356 10.39 26.36 0.71
CA ARG A 356 11.04 26.06 1.99
C ARG A 356 10.74 27.10 3.06
N GLU A 357 10.89 28.38 2.75
CA GLU A 357 10.66 29.47 3.70
C GLU A 357 9.17 29.62 4.03
N GLN A 358 8.30 29.31 3.07
CA GLN A 358 6.85 29.34 3.23
C GLN A 358 6.38 28.22 4.18
N LEU A 359 6.86 26.98 3.99
CA LEU A 359 6.61 25.89 4.93
C LEU A 359 7.24 26.15 6.30
N ARG A 360 8.44 26.72 6.36
CA ARG A 360 9.07 27.13 7.62
C ARG A 360 8.19 28.13 8.38
N PHE A 361 7.61 29.10 7.67
CA PHE A 361 6.63 30.03 8.26
C PHE A 361 5.42 29.26 8.79
N PHE A 362 4.76 28.42 7.99
CA PHE A 362 3.56 27.69 8.43
C PHE A 362 3.80 26.78 9.64
N HIS A 363 4.94 26.07 9.68
CA HIS A 363 5.25 25.18 10.79
C HIS A 363 5.69 25.92 12.06
N LEU A 364 6.50 26.98 11.93
CA LEU A 364 6.98 27.75 13.08
C LEU A 364 5.88 28.59 13.73
N VAL A 365 4.95 29.08 12.90
CA VAL A 365 3.92 30.03 13.29
C VAL A 365 2.59 29.34 13.57
N ASP A 366 2.27 28.22 12.91
CA ASP A 366 0.98 27.50 12.96
C ASP A 366 -0.26 28.42 12.78
N PRO A 367 -0.43 29.08 11.62
CA PRO A 367 -1.71 29.73 11.30
C PRO A 367 -2.87 28.72 11.32
N ALA A 368 -4.04 29.16 11.77
CA ALA A 368 -5.23 28.33 11.92
C ALA A 368 -5.84 27.94 10.59
N ILE A 369 -5.81 28.85 9.61
CA ILE A 369 -6.64 28.68 8.43
C ILE A 369 -5.98 27.78 7.39
N GLU A 370 -6.55 26.59 7.20
CA GLU A 370 -5.96 25.52 6.38
C GLU A 370 -5.79 25.90 4.91
N ARG A 371 -6.80 26.53 4.30
CA ARG A 371 -6.74 26.94 2.88
C ARG A 371 -5.58 27.90 2.58
N LYS A 372 -5.12 28.69 3.57
CA LYS A 372 -3.99 29.62 3.41
C LYS A 372 -2.63 28.91 3.46
N ARG A 373 -2.59 27.63 3.82
CA ARG A 373 -1.38 26.82 3.96
C ARG A 373 -1.18 25.81 2.82
N SER A 374 -2.19 25.62 1.96
CA SER A 374 -2.13 24.62 0.88
C SER A 374 -0.99 24.87 -0.09
N ILE A 375 -0.19 23.82 -0.35
CA ILE A 375 0.92 23.84 -1.31
C ILE A 375 0.62 22.98 -2.55
N GLU A 376 -0.62 22.56 -2.73
CA GLU A 376 -1.02 21.73 -3.85
C GLU A 376 -0.65 22.37 -5.20
N GLY A 377 -0.14 21.55 -6.13
CA GLY A 377 0.28 21.96 -7.46
C GLY A 377 1.63 22.67 -7.52
N ARG A 378 2.26 23.01 -6.38
CA ARG A 378 3.59 23.63 -6.34
C ARG A 378 4.65 22.65 -6.86
N ALA A 379 5.54 23.12 -7.71
CA ALA A 379 6.67 22.33 -8.19
C ALA A 379 7.68 22.08 -7.06
N ILE A 380 8.18 20.85 -6.98
CA ILE A 380 9.24 20.48 -6.05
C ILE A 380 10.54 21.11 -6.51
N LYS A 381 11.13 21.92 -5.64
CA LYS A 381 12.46 22.50 -5.82
C LYS A 381 13.36 21.98 -4.71
N SER A 382 14.62 21.76 -5.02
CA SER A 382 15.63 21.25 -4.07
C SER A 382 16.66 22.36 -3.82
N ASP A 383 16.16 23.46 -3.24
CA ASP A 383 16.93 24.62 -2.78
C ASP A 383 17.49 24.42 -1.36
N ALA A 384 16.84 23.59 -0.54
CA ALA A 384 17.36 23.15 0.77
C ALA A 384 18.70 22.37 0.65
N PRO A 385 19.64 22.47 1.61
CA PRO A 385 20.91 21.74 1.59
C PRO A 385 20.75 20.26 2.02
N LEU A 386 19.99 19.49 1.24
CA LEU A 386 19.64 18.08 1.50
C LEU A 386 20.65 17.07 0.94
N GLY A 387 21.94 17.41 0.95
CA GLY A 387 23.00 16.47 0.58
C GLY A 387 23.12 15.37 1.62
N VAL A 388 23.31 14.13 1.20
CA VAL A 388 23.53 13.01 2.13
C VAL A 388 24.88 13.20 2.81
N ALA A 389 24.90 13.37 4.13
CA ALA A 389 26.11 13.55 4.92
C ALA A 389 26.63 12.22 5.47
N ALA A 390 25.73 11.36 5.97
CA ALA A 390 26.09 10.06 6.52
C ALA A 390 24.95 9.04 6.38
N ILE A 391 25.32 7.76 6.31
CA ILE A 391 24.40 6.61 6.36
C ILE A 391 25.00 5.59 7.33
N GLU A 392 24.30 5.33 8.43
CA GLU A 392 24.84 4.56 9.55
C GLU A 392 23.86 3.43 9.94
N PRO A 393 24.27 2.16 9.92
CA PRO A 393 23.49 1.09 10.54
C PRO A 393 23.35 1.35 12.04
N LEU A 394 22.15 1.20 12.59
CA LEU A 394 21.92 1.35 14.03
C LEU A 394 22.27 0.09 14.84
N GLY A 395 22.45 -1.06 14.16
CA GLY A 395 22.72 -2.35 14.80
C GLY A 395 21.55 -2.90 15.62
N LEU A 396 20.35 -2.34 15.46
CA LEU A 396 19.14 -2.71 16.18
C LEU A 396 18.00 -2.97 15.20
N ASP A 397 17.20 -3.98 15.52
CA ASP A 397 15.91 -4.19 14.89
C ASP A 397 14.88 -3.28 15.54
N LEU A 398 14.30 -2.37 14.77
CA LEU A 398 13.32 -1.40 15.26
C LEU A 398 11.95 -1.64 14.62
N PRO A 399 10.85 -1.32 15.34
CA PRO A 399 9.54 -1.20 14.71
C PRO A 399 9.56 -0.02 13.73
N LEU A 400 9.58 -0.33 12.45
CA LEU A 400 9.49 0.60 11.35
C LEU A 400 8.08 0.53 10.73
N PHE A 401 7.61 1.66 10.22
CA PHE A 401 6.28 1.90 9.71
C PHE A 401 6.34 2.28 8.24
N ASP A 402 5.25 2.08 7.51
CA ASP A 402 5.10 2.62 6.16
C ASP A 402 3.61 2.86 5.87
N ILE A 403 3.36 3.70 4.87
CA ILE A 403 2.02 4.04 4.40
C ILE A 403 1.91 3.84 2.89
N THR A 404 0.75 3.38 2.44
CA THR A 404 0.40 3.46 1.01
C THR A 404 -0.39 4.73 0.78
N THR A 405 -0.06 5.44 -0.28
CA THR A 405 -0.76 6.65 -0.73
C THR A 405 -1.20 6.48 -2.18
N GLY A 406 -2.23 7.20 -2.60
CA GLY A 406 -2.73 7.17 -3.98
C GLY A 406 -1.73 7.67 -5.04
N THR A 407 -0.67 8.40 -4.65
CA THR A 407 0.30 8.98 -5.58
C THR A 407 1.57 8.15 -5.79
N GLY A 408 1.83 7.12 -4.98
CA GLY A 408 3.08 6.37 -5.08
C GLY A 408 4.20 6.85 -4.16
N ASP A 409 3.99 7.97 -3.45
CA ASP A 409 4.98 8.57 -2.56
C ASP A 409 4.32 9.48 -1.51
N PHE A 410 5.11 9.92 -0.54
CA PHE A 410 4.71 10.86 0.51
C PHE A 410 5.89 11.72 0.95
N ILE A 411 5.63 12.79 1.70
CA ILE A 411 6.69 13.65 2.24
C ILE A 411 7.00 13.24 3.68
N ALA A 412 8.22 12.77 3.91
CA ALA A 412 8.73 12.32 5.20
C ALA A 412 9.93 13.20 5.60
N GLU A 413 9.89 13.84 6.78
CA GLU A 413 10.89 14.85 7.19
C GLU A 413 11.19 15.89 6.09
N GLY A 414 10.14 16.32 5.39
CA GLY A 414 10.25 17.27 4.29
C GLY A 414 10.97 16.75 3.05
N VAL A 415 11.30 15.46 2.94
CA VAL A 415 11.86 14.83 1.73
C VAL A 415 10.88 13.84 1.11
N VAL A 416 10.98 13.64 -0.22
CA VAL A 416 10.07 12.74 -0.94
C VAL A 416 10.50 11.28 -0.72
N SER A 417 9.60 10.52 -0.11
CA SER A 417 9.72 9.13 0.31
C SER A 417 8.84 8.23 -0.54
N HIS A 418 9.34 7.07 -0.97
CA HIS A 418 8.64 6.13 -1.82
C HIS A 418 7.70 5.21 -1.02
N ASN A 419 6.56 4.79 -1.60
CA ASN A 419 5.67 3.77 -1.01
C ASN A 419 5.92 2.33 -1.56
N CYS A 420 5.19 1.29 -1.17
CA CYS A 420 5.39 -0.08 -1.70
C CYS A 420 4.42 -0.44 -2.87
N PHE A 421 4.91 -1.04 -3.98
CA PHE A 421 4.29 -0.99 -5.32
C PHE A 421 3.77 -2.32 -5.96
N ALA A 422 3.34 -3.36 -5.23
CA ALA A 422 3.24 -4.75 -5.79
C ALA A 422 1.88 -5.51 -5.69
N ARG A 423 0.73 -5.05 -6.24
CA ARG A 423 -0.62 -5.42 -5.71
C ARG A 423 -1.88 -5.28 -6.67
N PRO A 424 -2.20 -6.17 -7.66
CA PRO A 424 -3.53 -6.10 -8.39
C PRO A 424 -4.55 -7.30 -8.41
N THR A 425 -4.47 -8.36 -7.59
CA THR A 425 -5.42 -9.52 -7.70
C THR A 425 -6.63 -9.56 -6.74
N HIS A 426 -6.84 -8.60 -5.82
CA HIS A 426 -7.96 -8.64 -4.83
C HIS A 426 -9.21 -7.81 -5.19
N SER A 427 -9.26 -7.18 -6.36
CA SER A 427 -10.34 -6.26 -6.74
C SER A 427 -11.75 -6.88 -6.78
N TYR A 428 -11.87 -8.22 -6.77
CA TYR A 428 -13.16 -8.94 -6.83
C TYR A 428 -13.89 -9.12 -5.48
N LEU A 429 -13.31 -8.70 -4.34
CA LEU A 429 -13.84 -9.02 -3.00
C LEU A 429 -14.02 -7.80 -2.06
N ASN A 430 -13.93 -6.56 -2.57
CA ASN A 430 -13.79 -5.35 -1.74
C ASN A 430 -12.61 -5.41 -0.74
N LEU A 431 -11.61 -6.24 -1.04
CA LEU A 431 -10.35 -6.33 -0.32
C LEU A 431 -9.28 -5.69 -1.20
N SER A 432 -8.40 -4.91 -0.57
CA SER A 432 -7.40 -4.14 -1.29
C SER A 432 -6.48 -5.12 -2.01
N PRO A 433 -6.27 -4.97 -3.33
CA PRO A 433 -5.22 -5.68 -4.08
C PRO A 433 -3.84 -5.52 -3.44
N GLY A 434 -3.77 -4.50 -2.58
CA GLY A 434 -2.85 -4.11 -1.54
C GLY A 434 -2.68 -5.04 -0.33
N GLU A 435 -3.15 -4.52 0.79
CA GLU A 435 -2.80 -4.87 2.17
C GLU A 435 -3.11 -6.31 2.53
N ASP A 436 -4.14 -6.86 1.89
CA ASP A 436 -4.80 -8.07 2.32
C ASP A 436 -4.07 -9.32 1.85
N PHE A 437 -3.31 -9.25 0.75
CA PHE A 437 -2.62 -10.43 0.24
C PHE A 437 -1.64 -10.98 1.28
N GLU A 438 -0.83 -10.16 1.94
CA GLU A 438 0.25 -10.68 2.81
C GLU A 438 0.00 -10.57 4.31
N ARG A 439 -1.01 -9.76 4.70
CA ARG A 439 -1.37 -9.56 6.10
C ARG A 439 -2.74 -10.05 6.48
N LYS A 440 -3.71 -10.14 5.54
CA LYS A 440 -5.07 -10.59 5.84
C LYS A 440 -5.35 -11.89 5.12
N VAL A 441 -4.92 -12.99 5.72
CA VAL A 441 -5.28 -14.30 5.18
C VAL A 441 -6.75 -14.53 5.50
N VAL A 442 -7.60 -14.55 4.47
CA VAL A 442 -8.99 -15.00 4.64
C VAL A 442 -8.97 -16.50 4.86
N VAL A 443 -9.57 -16.95 5.96
CA VAL A 443 -9.62 -18.34 6.37
C VAL A 443 -11.07 -18.81 6.36
N LYS A 444 -11.38 -19.76 5.47
CA LYS A 444 -12.73 -20.31 5.35
C LYS A 444 -12.94 -21.38 6.41
N VAL A 445 -13.29 -20.97 7.62
CA VAL A 445 -13.32 -21.86 8.80
C VAL A 445 -14.35 -23.00 8.70
N ASN A 446 -15.44 -22.81 7.96
CA ASN A 446 -16.46 -23.84 7.74
C ASN A 446 -16.32 -24.61 6.42
N LEU A 447 -15.17 -24.47 5.73
CA LEU A 447 -14.98 -25.00 4.39
C LEU A 447 -15.30 -26.49 4.27
N ALA A 448 -14.83 -27.31 5.21
CA ALA A 448 -15.03 -28.75 5.18
C ALA A 448 -16.52 -29.14 5.37
N GLU A 449 -17.27 -28.39 6.18
CA GLU A 449 -18.70 -28.62 6.37
C GLU A 449 -19.48 -28.33 5.09
N VAL A 450 -19.22 -27.16 4.48
CA VAL A 450 -19.84 -26.75 3.22
C VAL A 450 -19.48 -27.74 2.12
N LEU A 451 -18.21 -28.16 2.05
CA LEU A 451 -17.74 -29.14 1.09
C LEU A 451 -18.51 -30.46 1.20
N ARG A 452 -18.68 -31.02 2.40
CA ARG A 452 -19.48 -32.24 2.60
C ARG A 452 -20.90 -32.08 2.07
N ARG A 453 -21.56 -30.95 2.36
CA ARG A 453 -22.92 -30.65 1.87
C ARG A 453 -22.99 -30.53 0.35
N GLU A 454 -21.97 -29.99 -0.30
CA GLU A 454 -21.92 -29.87 -1.75
C GLU A 454 -21.67 -31.22 -2.44
N LEU A 455 -20.79 -32.05 -1.87
CA LEU A 455 -20.39 -33.34 -2.42
C LEU A 455 -21.49 -34.42 -2.35
N VAL A 456 -22.43 -34.32 -1.41
CA VAL A 456 -23.58 -35.26 -1.31
C VAL A 456 -24.74 -34.92 -2.24
N ARG A 457 -24.67 -33.81 -2.99
CA ARG A 457 -25.75 -33.42 -3.90
C ARG A 457 -25.89 -34.45 -5.03
N PRO A 458 -27.12 -34.81 -5.45
CA PRO A 458 -27.33 -35.74 -6.56
C PRO A 458 -26.73 -35.30 -7.89
N SER A 459 -26.38 -34.03 -8.04
CA SER A 459 -25.71 -33.47 -9.21
C SER A 459 -24.20 -33.69 -9.22
N TRP A 460 -23.58 -34.02 -8.09
CA TRP A 460 -22.14 -34.31 -8.03
C TRP A 460 -21.84 -35.63 -8.75
N ARG A 461 -20.76 -35.65 -9.53
CA ARG A 461 -20.39 -36.78 -10.39
C ARG A 461 -19.07 -37.45 -10.01
N GLY A 462 -18.45 -37.03 -8.90
CA GLY A 462 -17.13 -37.52 -8.49
C GLY A 462 -16.00 -37.00 -9.38
N GLU A 463 -16.17 -35.79 -9.92
CA GLU A 463 -15.16 -35.14 -10.77
C GLU A 463 -13.90 -34.79 -9.96
N HIS A 464 -12.75 -34.74 -10.63
CA HIS A 464 -11.48 -34.42 -9.96
C HIS A 464 -11.44 -32.99 -9.43
N VAL A 465 -10.96 -32.86 -8.19
CA VAL A 465 -10.81 -31.57 -7.49
C VAL A 465 -9.35 -31.22 -7.30
N ALA A 466 -8.94 -30.04 -7.78
CA ALA A 466 -7.58 -29.53 -7.58
C ALA A 466 -7.48 -28.50 -6.45
N MET A 467 -6.41 -28.59 -5.65
CA MET A 467 -6.06 -27.63 -4.61
C MET A 467 -4.69 -27.02 -4.92
N GLY A 468 -4.46 -25.77 -4.51
CA GLY A 468 -3.20 -25.08 -4.80
C GLY A 468 -3.14 -24.37 -6.15
N THR A 469 -4.28 -24.20 -6.83
CA THR A 469 -4.36 -23.55 -8.14
C THR A 469 -4.31 -22.03 -8.05
N ASN A 470 -4.82 -21.46 -6.95
CA ASN A 470 -4.86 -20.01 -6.73
C ASN A 470 -4.04 -19.59 -5.50
N THR A 471 -4.17 -20.32 -4.39
CA THR A 471 -3.45 -20.07 -3.13
C THR A 471 -2.93 -21.39 -2.55
N ASP A 472 -1.81 -21.32 -1.85
CA ASP A 472 -1.16 -22.51 -1.29
C ASP A 472 -1.99 -23.08 -0.10
N PRO A 473 -2.44 -24.34 -0.16
CA PRO A 473 -3.19 -24.96 0.93
C PRO A 473 -2.34 -25.29 2.17
N TYR A 474 -1.02 -25.36 2.02
CA TYR A 474 -0.06 -25.69 3.09
C TYR A 474 0.89 -24.53 3.39
N GLN A 475 0.40 -23.29 3.28
CA GLN A 475 1.10 -22.11 3.81
C GLN A 475 1.23 -22.17 5.35
N ARG A 476 2.11 -21.36 5.94
CA ARG A 476 2.43 -21.37 7.38
C ARG A 476 1.21 -21.45 8.31
N CYS A 477 0.14 -20.70 8.01
CA CYS A 477 -1.04 -20.65 8.88
C CYS A 477 -1.82 -21.98 8.96
N GLU A 478 -1.64 -22.89 8.01
CA GLU A 478 -2.18 -24.25 8.07
C GLU A 478 -1.64 -25.02 9.29
N GLY A 479 -0.45 -24.68 9.79
CA GLY A 479 0.08 -25.23 11.05
C GLY A 479 -0.84 -24.99 12.25
N ARG A 480 -1.60 -23.88 12.23
CA ARG A 480 -2.50 -23.48 13.30
C ARG A 480 -3.97 -23.81 13.03
N TYR A 481 -4.41 -23.63 11.79
CA TYR A 481 -5.80 -23.78 11.38
C TYR A 481 -6.21 -25.21 11.08
N GLN A 482 -5.29 -26.02 10.53
CA GLN A 482 -5.51 -27.45 10.28
C GLN A 482 -6.80 -27.72 9.49
N LEU A 483 -7.07 -26.94 8.43
CA LEU A 483 -8.28 -27.15 7.62
C LEU A 483 -8.13 -28.35 6.68
N MET A 484 -6.90 -28.65 6.26
CA MET A 484 -6.63 -29.65 5.23
C MET A 484 -7.02 -31.08 5.61
N PRO A 485 -6.78 -31.58 6.83
CA PRO A 485 -7.19 -32.93 7.23
C PRO A 485 -8.69 -33.18 7.00
N ALA A 486 -9.54 -32.25 7.41
CA ALA A 486 -10.99 -32.37 7.26
C ALA A 486 -11.44 -32.26 5.79
N VAL A 487 -10.77 -31.45 4.97
CA VAL A 487 -11.02 -31.36 3.53
C VAL A 487 -10.66 -32.66 2.81
N ILE A 488 -9.48 -33.23 3.12
CA ILE A 488 -9.01 -34.51 2.57
C ILE A 488 -10.00 -35.62 2.90
N GLN A 489 -10.43 -35.70 4.16
CA GLN A 489 -11.41 -36.67 4.61
C GLN A 489 -12.75 -36.53 3.85
N ALA A 490 -13.28 -35.32 3.73
CA ALA A 490 -14.55 -35.08 3.04
C ALA A 490 -14.52 -35.51 1.57
N LEU A 491 -13.41 -35.25 0.86
CA LEU A 491 -13.24 -35.68 -0.54
C LEU A 491 -13.16 -37.22 -0.64
N ALA A 492 -12.41 -37.86 0.26
CA ALA A 492 -12.25 -39.30 0.28
C ALA A 492 -13.57 -40.04 0.58
N GLU A 493 -14.33 -39.58 1.58
CA GLU A 493 -15.66 -40.10 1.94
C GLU A 493 -16.64 -40.01 0.77
N ALA A 494 -16.62 -38.89 0.04
CA ALA A 494 -17.44 -38.67 -1.14
C ALA A 494 -16.91 -39.34 -2.41
N ARG A 495 -15.90 -40.22 -2.31
CA ARG A 495 -15.25 -40.90 -3.45
C ARG A 495 -14.79 -39.95 -4.55
N THR A 496 -14.36 -38.75 -4.16
CA THR A 496 -13.94 -37.69 -5.08
C THR A 496 -12.41 -37.68 -5.23
N PRO A 497 -11.85 -37.97 -6.42
CA PRO A 497 -10.41 -37.92 -6.64
C PRO A 497 -9.91 -36.47 -6.55
N PHE A 498 -8.69 -36.30 -6.05
CA PHE A 498 -8.16 -34.96 -5.85
C PHE A 498 -6.64 -34.88 -5.96
N SER A 499 -6.17 -33.64 -6.01
CA SER A 499 -4.75 -33.34 -6.07
C SER A 499 -4.35 -32.08 -5.34
N ILE A 500 -3.11 -32.03 -4.87
CA ILE A 500 -2.56 -30.89 -4.14
C ILE A 500 -1.30 -30.35 -4.81
N LEU A 501 -1.30 -29.08 -5.16
CA LEU A 501 -0.11 -28.32 -5.53
C LEU A 501 0.32 -27.43 -4.35
N THR A 502 1.59 -27.46 -3.95
CA THR A 502 2.08 -26.62 -2.85
C THR A 502 3.56 -26.26 -3.00
N LYS A 503 3.99 -25.21 -2.30
CA LYS A 503 5.39 -24.86 -1.99
C LYS A 503 5.75 -25.21 -0.54
N GLY A 504 4.75 -25.43 0.31
CA GLY A 504 4.93 -25.72 1.73
C GLY A 504 5.31 -27.18 2.00
N THR A 505 6.16 -27.39 3.00
CA THR A 505 6.52 -28.73 3.50
C THR A 505 5.51 -29.27 4.51
N LEU A 506 4.56 -28.45 4.99
CA LEU A 506 3.54 -28.86 5.97
C LEU A 506 2.64 -30.00 5.48
N ILE A 507 2.56 -30.24 4.16
CA ILE A 507 1.86 -31.40 3.61
C ILE A 507 2.35 -32.73 4.19
N THR A 508 3.60 -32.82 4.64
CA THR A 508 4.14 -34.05 5.25
C THR A 508 3.55 -34.33 6.63
N ARG A 509 2.96 -33.33 7.30
CA ARG A 509 2.21 -33.53 8.56
C ARG A 509 0.99 -34.41 8.34
N ASP A 510 0.33 -34.26 7.19
CA ASP A 510 -0.96 -34.89 6.89
C ASP A 510 -0.81 -36.20 6.09
N LEU A 511 0.37 -36.83 6.14
CA LEU A 511 0.67 -38.07 5.41
C LEU A 511 -0.33 -39.18 5.72
N GLU A 512 -0.67 -39.39 6.99
CA GLU A 512 -1.61 -40.44 7.39
C GLU A 512 -3.02 -40.24 6.79
N ALA A 513 -3.50 -38.99 6.77
CA ALA A 513 -4.77 -38.63 6.16
C ALA A 513 -4.74 -38.86 4.64
N LEU A 514 -3.64 -38.48 3.98
CA LEU A 514 -3.44 -38.71 2.54
C LEU A 514 -3.36 -40.20 2.20
N GLN A 515 -2.67 -41.01 3.01
CA GLN A 515 -2.58 -42.45 2.84
C GLN A 515 -3.94 -43.12 2.99
N THR A 516 -4.73 -42.68 3.96
CA THR A 516 -6.09 -43.18 4.16
C THR A 516 -6.98 -42.81 2.97
N ALA A 517 -6.91 -41.57 2.50
CA ALA A 517 -7.65 -41.13 1.31
C ALA A 517 -7.23 -41.89 0.04
N ALA A 518 -5.94 -42.14 -0.14
CA ALA A 518 -5.39 -42.87 -1.29
C ALA A 518 -5.88 -44.33 -1.39
N LYS A 519 -6.38 -44.92 -0.29
CA LYS A 519 -7.04 -46.24 -0.31
C LYS A 519 -8.44 -46.19 -0.93
N LEU A 520 -9.07 -45.03 -0.97
CA LEU A 520 -10.48 -44.85 -1.39
C LEU A 520 -10.61 -44.20 -2.77
N VAL A 521 -9.71 -43.27 -3.09
CA VAL A 521 -9.73 -42.44 -4.29
C VAL A 521 -8.32 -42.21 -4.83
N SER A 522 -8.22 -41.78 -6.09
CA SER A 522 -6.95 -41.30 -6.65
C SER A 522 -6.52 -40.00 -5.96
N VAL A 523 -5.31 -40.00 -5.40
CA VAL A 523 -4.67 -38.85 -4.75
C VAL A 523 -3.34 -38.58 -5.44
N GLY A 524 -3.09 -37.32 -5.81
CA GLY A 524 -1.81 -36.88 -6.36
C GLY A 524 -1.30 -35.60 -5.70
N ALA A 525 0.01 -35.41 -5.69
CA ALA A 525 0.60 -34.16 -5.26
C ALA A 525 1.69 -33.66 -6.21
N ALA A 526 1.98 -32.36 -6.12
CA ALA A 526 3.13 -31.76 -6.77
C ALA A 526 3.69 -30.65 -5.89
N LEU A 527 5.02 -30.59 -5.79
CA LEU A 527 5.70 -29.47 -5.17
C LEU A 527 6.30 -28.56 -6.23
N THR A 528 6.12 -27.25 -6.05
CA THR A 528 6.77 -26.26 -6.91
C THR A 528 8.19 -26.01 -6.41
N ILE A 529 9.19 -26.26 -7.26
CA ILE A 529 10.62 -26.07 -6.97
C ILE A 529 11.29 -25.52 -8.23
N GLY A 530 11.56 -24.21 -8.27
CA GLY A 530 12.06 -23.55 -9.47
C GLY A 530 13.58 -23.65 -9.69
N LEU A 531 14.36 -23.83 -8.63
CA LEU A 531 15.82 -23.73 -8.68
C LEU A 531 16.46 -24.35 -7.42
N LEU A 532 17.73 -24.77 -7.52
CA LEU A 532 18.52 -25.30 -6.40
C LEU A 532 19.42 -24.25 -5.73
N ASP A 533 19.70 -23.15 -6.43
CA ASP A 533 20.55 -22.05 -5.97
C ASP A 533 19.90 -21.35 -4.76
N GLU A 534 20.54 -21.43 -3.59
CA GLU A 534 19.95 -20.87 -2.38
C GLU A 534 19.93 -19.34 -2.36
N ASP A 535 20.87 -18.67 -3.02
CA ASP A 535 20.95 -17.21 -3.02
C ASP A 535 19.86 -16.62 -3.91
N LEU A 536 19.69 -17.17 -5.11
CA LEU A 536 18.59 -16.80 -6.01
C LEU A 536 17.23 -17.20 -5.41
N TRP A 537 17.15 -18.31 -4.67
CA TRP A 537 15.92 -18.72 -3.99
C TRP A 537 15.53 -17.74 -2.89
N ARG A 538 16.48 -17.32 -2.02
CA ARG A 538 16.22 -16.31 -0.98
C ARG A 538 15.76 -14.98 -1.59
N ALA A 539 16.30 -14.61 -2.76
CA ALA A 539 15.90 -13.39 -3.46
C ALA A 539 14.52 -13.49 -4.13
N ALA A 540 14.16 -14.66 -4.68
CA ALA A 540 12.94 -14.85 -5.47
C ALA A 540 11.73 -15.32 -4.65
N GLU A 541 11.93 -16.14 -3.60
CA GLU A 541 10.85 -16.76 -2.81
C GLU A 541 11.16 -16.83 -1.28
N PRO A 542 11.52 -15.70 -0.62
CA PRO A 542 12.12 -15.67 0.72
C PRO A 542 11.32 -16.33 1.85
N GLY A 543 9.99 -16.41 1.72
CA GLY A 543 9.15 -17.02 2.76
C GLY A 543 8.90 -18.52 2.62
N THR A 544 9.33 -19.15 1.53
CA THR A 544 9.05 -20.58 1.27
C THR A 544 10.05 -21.48 2.03
N PRO A 545 9.83 -22.80 2.14
CA PRO A 545 10.89 -23.73 2.53
C PRO A 545 11.99 -23.83 1.46
N SER A 546 13.22 -24.13 1.89
CA SER A 546 14.37 -24.25 0.98
C SER A 546 14.11 -25.31 -0.11
N PRO A 547 14.75 -25.19 -1.30
CA PRO A 547 14.62 -26.19 -2.36
C PRO A 547 14.92 -27.62 -1.88
N ARG A 548 15.94 -27.77 -1.03
CA ARG A 548 16.30 -29.05 -0.41
C ARG A 548 15.20 -29.60 0.50
N ALA A 549 14.59 -28.76 1.34
CA ALA A 549 13.48 -29.17 2.20
C ALA A 549 12.25 -29.59 1.37
N ARG A 550 11.95 -28.88 0.28
CA ARG A 550 10.88 -29.24 -0.66
C ARG A 550 11.16 -30.58 -1.35
N LEU A 551 12.39 -30.84 -1.79
CA LEU A 551 12.79 -32.14 -2.33
C LEU A 551 12.67 -33.27 -1.29
N ALA A 552 13.03 -33.02 -0.03
CA ALA A 552 12.83 -33.98 1.06
C ALA A 552 11.34 -34.29 1.29
N ALA A 553 10.46 -33.30 1.18
CA ALA A 553 9.01 -33.53 1.25
C ALA A 553 8.48 -34.37 0.07
N VAL A 554 8.98 -34.14 -1.16
CA VAL A 554 8.67 -34.98 -2.33
C VAL A 554 9.07 -36.43 -2.07
N LYS A 555 10.25 -36.65 -1.47
CA LYS A 555 10.73 -37.97 -1.09
C LYS A 555 9.79 -38.64 -0.09
N ALA A 556 9.49 -37.97 1.02
CA ALA A 556 8.63 -38.49 2.06
C ALA A 556 7.23 -38.87 1.54
N LEU A 557 6.63 -38.03 0.68
CA LEU A 557 5.31 -38.32 0.09
C LEU A 557 5.33 -39.56 -0.80
N ASN A 558 6.34 -39.70 -1.67
CA ASN A 558 6.45 -40.87 -2.55
C ASN A 558 6.78 -42.15 -1.76
N GLU A 559 7.64 -42.08 -0.75
CA GLU A 559 7.93 -43.21 0.16
C GLU A 559 6.68 -43.66 0.93
N ALA A 560 5.78 -42.72 1.26
CA ALA A 560 4.49 -43.00 1.85
C ALA A 560 3.43 -43.53 0.85
N GLY A 561 3.79 -43.69 -0.43
CA GLY A 561 2.89 -44.19 -1.46
C GLY A 561 1.95 -43.14 -2.07
N ILE A 562 2.21 -41.85 -1.86
CA ILE A 562 1.44 -40.74 -2.47
C ILE A 562 2.17 -40.26 -3.73
N PRO A 563 1.65 -40.51 -4.95
CA PRO A 563 2.32 -40.13 -6.19
C PRO A 563 2.56 -38.62 -6.25
N THR A 564 3.83 -38.22 -6.11
CA THR A 564 4.21 -36.81 -5.98
C THR A 564 5.24 -36.42 -7.02
N GLY A 565 4.94 -35.39 -7.81
CA GLY A 565 5.85 -34.82 -8.80
C GLY A 565 6.46 -33.49 -8.38
N VAL A 566 7.27 -32.93 -9.28
CA VAL A 566 7.86 -31.60 -9.12
C VAL A 566 7.49 -30.73 -10.32
N MET A 567 6.99 -29.53 -10.03
CA MET A 567 6.84 -28.47 -11.01
C MET A 567 8.05 -27.56 -10.93
N LEU A 568 8.86 -27.54 -11.99
CA LEU A 568 9.99 -26.61 -12.11
C LEU A 568 9.40 -25.25 -12.47
N ALA A 569 9.04 -24.47 -11.46
CA ALA A 569 8.29 -23.24 -11.64
C ALA A 569 8.64 -22.17 -10.59
N PRO A 570 8.70 -20.88 -10.99
CA PRO A 570 8.81 -20.44 -12.39
C PRO A 570 10.23 -20.71 -12.95
N ILE A 571 10.33 -21.11 -14.21
CA ILE A 571 11.56 -21.02 -15.00
C ILE A 571 11.62 -19.62 -15.60
N MET A 572 12.58 -18.84 -15.15
CA MET A 572 12.79 -17.44 -15.43
C MET A 572 13.98 -17.30 -16.40
N PRO A 573 13.75 -16.85 -17.65
CA PRO A 573 14.78 -16.81 -18.67
C PRO A 573 16.01 -15.97 -18.28
N GLY A 574 17.20 -16.57 -18.27
CA GLY A 574 18.45 -15.96 -17.85
C GLY A 574 18.77 -16.06 -16.35
N LEU A 575 17.86 -16.59 -15.53
CA LEU A 575 18.05 -16.70 -14.07
C LEU A 575 18.22 -18.14 -13.60
N ASN A 576 17.32 -19.02 -14.04
CA ASN A 576 17.31 -20.43 -13.68
C ASN A 576 16.91 -21.31 -14.88
N ASP A 577 17.14 -20.83 -16.09
CA ASP A 577 16.93 -21.57 -17.34
C ASP A 577 18.24 -22.11 -17.95
N ASP A 578 19.38 -21.95 -17.26
CA ASP A 578 20.63 -22.54 -17.69
C ASP A 578 20.51 -24.08 -17.78
N ARG A 579 21.10 -24.66 -18.82
CA ARG A 579 20.96 -26.09 -19.12
C ARG A 579 21.56 -26.97 -18.02
N ALA A 580 22.68 -26.58 -17.43
CA ALA A 580 23.30 -27.35 -16.35
C ALA A 580 22.45 -27.26 -15.07
N GLN A 581 21.94 -26.07 -14.73
CA GLN A 581 21.03 -25.89 -13.59
C GLN A 581 19.73 -26.68 -13.74
N LEU A 582 19.08 -26.61 -14.91
CA LEU A 582 17.86 -27.35 -15.19
C LEU A 582 18.09 -28.87 -15.16
N ALA A 583 19.24 -29.34 -15.67
CA ALA A 583 19.62 -30.76 -15.61
C ALA A 583 19.83 -31.20 -14.16
N ALA A 584 20.56 -30.44 -13.36
CA ALA A 584 20.83 -30.73 -11.95
C ALA A 584 19.54 -30.77 -11.12
N LEU A 585 18.64 -29.78 -11.30
CA LEU A 585 17.35 -29.75 -10.62
C LEU A 585 16.44 -30.90 -11.05
N THR A 586 16.42 -31.22 -12.35
CA THR A 586 15.64 -32.37 -12.86
C THR A 586 16.15 -33.67 -12.27
N ASP A 587 17.47 -33.84 -12.18
CA ASP A 587 18.09 -35.02 -11.58
C ASP A 587 17.75 -35.13 -10.09
N ALA A 588 17.90 -34.04 -9.33
CA ALA A 588 17.58 -33.99 -7.92
C ALA A 588 16.09 -34.30 -7.66
N ALA A 589 15.18 -33.81 -8.50
CA ALA A 589 13.76 -34.13 -8.42
C ALA A 589 13.49 -35.62 -8.64
N VAL A 590 14.12 -36.23 -9.66
CA VAL A 590 13.98 -37.66 -9.94
C VAL A 590 14.59 -38.50 -8.80
N GLN A 591 15.78 -38.15 -8.32
CA GLN A 591 16.45 -38.80 -7.20
C GLN A 591 15.57 -38.77 -5.95
N ALA A 592 14.91 -37.63 -5.69
CA ALA A 592 14.04 -37.48 -4.54
C ALA A 592 12.81 -38.39 -4.60
N GLY A 593 12.27 -38.73 -5.76
CA GLY A 593 10.93 -39.31 -5.73
C GLY A 593 10.11 -39.12 -6.98
N ALA A 594 10.36 -38.03 -7.72
CA ALA A 594 9.34 -37.43 -8.53
C ALA A 594 8.78 -38.37 -9.60
N VAL A 595 7.48 -38.65 -9.52
CA VAL A 595 6.76 -39.46 -10.52
C VAL A 595 6.55 -38.70 -11.84
N HIS A 596 6.62 -37.37 -11.79
CA HIS A 596 6.71 -36.50 -12.96
C HIS A 596 7.53 -35.24 -12.63
N VAL A 597 8.22 -34.72 -13.64
CA VAL A 597 8.91 -33.42 -13.57
C VAL A 597 8.44 -32.59 -14.75
N THR A 598 7.82 -31.45 -14.45
CA THR A 598 7.15 -30.60 -15.45
C THR A 598 7.70 -29.17 -15.38
N PRO A 599 8.28 -28.63 -16.46
CA PRO A 599 8.74 -27.25 -16.49
C PRO A 599 7.59 -26.28 -16.73
N ILE A 600 7.61 -25.15 -16.01
CA ILE A 600 6.72 -24.02 -16.27
C ILE A 600 7.54 -22.76 -16.39
N VAL A 601 7.63 -22.27 -17.62
CA VAL A 601 8.25 -20.97 -17.92
C VAL A 601 7.38 -19.86 -17.33
N LEU A 602 8.04 -18.87 -16.75
CA LEU A 602 7.44 -17.68 -16.15
C LEU A 602 6.41 -17.05 -17.09
N HIS A 603 5.27 -16.67 -16.51
CA HIS A 603 4.17 -16.00 -17.17
C HIS A 603 3.90 -14.65 -16.48
N LEU A 604 4.06 -13.54 -17.21
CA LEU A 604 3.96 -12.17 -16.72
C LEU A 604 2.61 -11.54 -17.07
N ARG A 605 1.54 -12.05 -16.47
CA ARG A 605 0.20 -11.44 -16.57
C ARG A 605 0.16 -10.05 -15.91
N PRO A 606 -0.84 -9.20 -16.26
CA PRO A 606 -1.17 -8.03 -15.47
C PRO A 606 -1.37 -8.41 -14.00
N GLY A 607 -0.80 -7.61 -13.12
CA GLY A 607 -0.59 -7.87 -11.70
C GLY A 607 0.75 -8.50 -11.34
N VAL A 608 1.17 -9.55 -12.04
CA VAL A 608 2.45 -10.23 -11.76
C VAL A 608 3.62 -9.45 -12.36
N ARG A 609 3.41 -8.88 -13.55
CA ARG A 609 4.43 -8.08 -14.24
C ARG A 609 4.86 -6.87 -13.41
N GLU A 610 3.95 -6.22 -12.74
CA GLU A 610 4.13 -5.01 -11.95
C GLU A 610 4.94 -5.28 -10.68
N VAL A 611 4.93 -6.53 -10.19
CA VAL A 611 5.80 -7.00 -9.09
C VAL A 611 7.14 -7.50 -9.61
N PHE A 612 7.10 -8.31 -10.66
CA PHE A 612 8.26 -8.98 -11.20
C PHE A 612 9.20 -8.02 -11.90
N TRP A 613 8.69 -7.03 -12.64
CA TRP A 613 9.51 -6.11 -13.45
C TRP A 613 10.40 -5.22 -12.58
N PRO A 614 9.91 -4.58 -11.50
CA PRO A 614 10.77 -3.85 -10.58
C PRO A 614 11.77 -4.76 -9.85
N TRP A 615 11.38 -5.99 -9.51
CA TRP A 615 12.31 -6.97 -8.93
C TRP A 615 13.42 -7.33 -9.92
N LEU A 616 13.07 -7.66 -11.17
CA LEU A 616 14.02 -7.95 -12.24
C LEU A 616 14.95 -6.76 -12.49
N GLN A 617 14.40 -5.54 -12.57
CA GLN A 617 15.21 -4.32 -12.73
C GLN A 617 16.16 -4.07 -11.57
N ARG A 618 15.79 -4.48 -10.35
CA ARG A 618 16.60 -4.30 -9.15
C ARG A 618 17.70 -5.36 -9.02
N HIS A 619 17.36 -6.62 -9.26
CA HIS A 619 18.23 -7.77 -8.96
C HIS A 619 19.00 -8.27 -10.19
N HIS A 620 18.43 -8.11 -11.39
CA HIS A 620 18.96 -8.62 -12.66
C HIS A 620 18.75 -7.64 -13.82
N PRO A 621 19.27 -6.40 -13.70
CA PRO A 621 19.09 -5.34 -14.71
C PRO A 621 19.59 -5.74 -16.10
N GLU A 622 20.62 -6.58 -16.18
CA GLU A 622 21.18 -7.14 -17.41
C GLU A 622 20.16 -7.96 -18.21
N LEU A 623 19.12 -8.46 -17.55
CA LEU A 623 18.06 -9.22 -18.20
C LEU A 623 16.88 -8.34 -18.62
N VAL A 624 16.81 -7.08 -18.23
CA VAL A 624 15.62 -6.23 -18.50
C VAL A 624 15.31 -6.10 -19.98
N ASP A 625 16.31 -5.85 -20.82
CA ASP A 625 16.12 -5.73 -22.27
C ASP A 625 15.72 -7.07 -22.89
N ARG A 626 16.35 -8.16 -22.43
CA ARG A 626 15.99 -9.52 -22.82
C ARG A 626 14.54 -9.83 -22.46
N TYR A 627 14.09 -9.47 -21.27
CA TYR A 627 12.70 -9.62 -20.85
C TYR A 627 11.76 -8.66 -21.61
N GLY A 628 12.21 -7.46 -21.97
CA GLY A 628 11.50 -6.52 -22.84
C GLY A 628 11.19 -7.13 -24.19
N ALA A 629 12.18 -7.82 -24.76
CA ALA A 629 12.04 -8.54 -26.01
C ALA A 629 11.20 -9.82 -25.88
N LEU A 630 11.47 -10.66 -24.85
CA LEU A 630 10.81 -11.95 -24.66
C LEU A 630 9.36 -11.82 -24.21
N TYR A 631 9.04 -10.84 -23.37
CA TYR A 631 7.73 -10.65 -22.75
C TYR A 631 7.07 -9.37 -23.27
N ARG A 632 6.96 -9.24 -24.60
CA ARG A 632 6.04 -8.27 -25.24
C ARG A 632 4.57 -8.59 -24.94
N ARG A 633 4.28 -9.87 -24.67
CA ARG A 633 3.01 -10.40 -24.17
C ARG A 633 3.26 -11.03 -22.79
N SER A 634 2.22 -11.56 -22.15
CA SER A 634 2.33 -12.24 -20.85
C SER A 634 3.19 -13.51 -20.92
N ASP A 635 3.23 -14.18 -22.07
CA ASP A 635 4.02 -15.40 -22.28
C ASP A 635 5.33 -15.15 -23.01
N ALA A 636 6.35 -15.94 -22.64
CA ALA A 636 7.54 -16.11 -23.47
C ALA A 636 7.17 -16.77 -24.83
N PRO A 637 8.00 -16.59 -25.88
CA PRO A 637 7.73 -17.16 -27.20
C PRO A 637 7.50 -18.67 -27.16
N ALA A 638 6.57 -19.17 -27.98
CA ALA A 638 6.18 -20.58 -27.98
C ALA A 638 7.36 -21.52 -28.28
N GLU A 639 8.29 -21.09 -29.14
CA GLU A 639 9.52 -21.82 -29.44
C GLU A 639 10.42 -21.98 -28.22
N TYR A 640 10.66 -20.91 -27.46
CA TYR A 640 11.43 -20.95 -26.22
C TYR A 640 10.80 -21.91 -25.20
N ARG A 641 9.48 -21.82 -24.99
CA ARG A 641 8.75 -22.73 -24.09
C ARG A 641 8.85 -24.20 -24.52
N ARG A 642 8.74 -24.49 -25.83
CA ARG A 642 8.94 -25.84 -26.37
C ARG A 642 10.36 -26.34 -26.18
N GLY A 643 11.36 -25.47 -26.36
CA GLY A 643 12.77 -25.80 -26.15
C GLY A 643 13.08 -26.21 -24.72
N VAL A 644 12.63 -25.42 -23.73
CA VAL A 644 12.74 -25.77 -22.30
C VAL A 644 12.00 -27.07 -21.99
N GLY A 645 10.79 -27.23 -22.53
CA GLY A 645 9.98 -28.44 -22.38
C GLY A 645 10.68 -29.71 -22.89
N ALA A 646 11.25 -29.66 -24.09
CA ALA A 646 11.98 -30.77 -24.69
C ALA A 646 13.24 -31.09 -23.90
N PHE A 647 14.02 -30.08 -23.52
CA PHE A 647 15.25 -30.29 -22.74
C PHE A 647 14.99 -30.97 -21.39
N VAL A 648 14.03 -30.46 -20.61
CA VAL A 648 13.68 -31.09 -19.32
C VAL A 648 13.11 -32.49 -19.52
N ALA A 649 12.35 -32.74 -20.59
CA ALA A 649 11.89 -34.09 -20.91
C ALA A 649 13.04 -35.06 -21.19
N ASP A 650 14.11 -34.61 -21.86
CA ASP A 650 15.29 -35.41 -22.16
C ASP A 650 16.10 -35.69 -20.88
N GLN A 651 16.35 -34.65 -20.08
CA GLN A 651 17.05 -34.77 -18.79
C GLN A 651 16.28 -35.69 -17.83
N ARG A 652 14.96 -35.58 -17.78
CA ARG A 652 14.11 -36.46 -16.98
C ARG A 652 14.24 -37.92 -17.42
N ARG A 653 14.21 -38.21 -18.73
CA ARG A 653 14.40 -39.58 -19.24
C ARG A 653 15.79 -40.13 -18.90
N ALA A 654 16.83 -39.31 -18.99
CA ALA A 654 18.19 -39.69 -18.63
C ALA A 654 18.33 -39.96 -17.12
N ALA A 655 17.79 -39.07 -16.27
CA ALA A 655 17.79 -39.23 -14.82
C ALA A 655 17.01 -40.48 -14.38
N TRP A 656 15.85 -40.75 -14.98
CA TRP A 656 15.07 -41.96 -14.72
C TRP A 656 15.83 -43.25 -15.03
N LYS A 657 16.55 -43.29 -16.17
CA LYS A 657 17.44 -44.41 -16.50
C LYS A 657 18.56 -44.56 -15.48
N ARG A 658 19.19 -43.46 -15.07
CA ARG A 658 20.31 -43.45 -14.12
C ARG A 658 19.91 -43.93 -12.72
N HIS A 659 18.76 -43.49 -12.24
CA HIS A 659 18.27 -43.78 -10.89
C HIS A 659 17.33 -45.00 -10.81
N GLY A 660 17.20 -45.77 -11.89
CA GLY A 660 16.37 -46.99 -11.91
C GLY A 660 14.87 -46.74 -11.69
N ARG A 661 14.37 -45.55 -12.07
CA ARG A 661 12.98 -45.13 -11.86
C ARG A 661 12.25 -45.13 -13.20
N PRO A 662 11.42 -46.13 -13.53
CA PRO A 662 10.72 -46.15 -14.81
C PRO A 662 9.76 -44.94 -14.93
N PRO A 663 9.50 -44.45 -16.15
CA PRO A 663 8.50 -43.41 -16.36
C PRO A 663 7.13 -43.91 -15.89
N VAL A 664 6.64 -43.37 -14.77
CA VAL A 664 5.27 -43.62 -14.36
C VAL A 664 4.37 -42.88 -15.35
N PRO A 665 3.39 -43.54 -16.00
CA PRO A 665 2.38 -42.84 -16.76
C PRO A 665 1.75 -41.80 -15.84
N PRO A 666 1.66 -40.52 -16.23
CA PRO A 666 1.07 -39.51 -15.36
C PRO A 666 -0.35 -39.97 -14.98
N SER A 667 -0.59 -40.24 -13.70
CA SER A 667 -1.91 -40.62 -13.16
C SER A 667 -2.98 -39.57 -13.45
N TRP A 668 -2.55 -38.36 -13.83
CA TRP A 668 -3.37 -37.26 -14.33
C TRP A 668 -3.92 -37.42 -15.76
N ARG A 669 -3.38 -38.34 -16.58
CA ARG A 669 -3.93 -38.61 -17.92
C ARG A 669 -5.14 -39.55 -17.93
N GLY A 670 -5.61 -39.99 -16.76
CA GLY A 670 -6.78 -40.87 -16.63
C GLY A 670 -8.15 -40.18 -16.66
N LEU A 671 -8.24 -38.87 -16.90
CA LEU A 671 -9.50 -38.12 -16.76
C LEU A 671 -9.99 -37.43 -18.05
N SER A 672 -9.42 -37.79 -19.21
CA SER A 672 -9.96 -37.39 -20.51
C SER A 672 -10.31 -38.57 -21.42
N ASP A 673 -10.21 -39.82 -20.96
CA ASP A 673 -10.76 -40.94 -21.70
C ASP A 673 -12.20 -41.17 -21.25
N ASP A 674 -13.08 -40.30 -21.75
CA ASP A 674 -14.53 -40.50 -21.78
C ASP A 674 -14.87 -41.59 -22.81
N ARG A 675 -14.18 -42.73 -22.70
CA ARG A 675 -14.54 -43.99 -23.33
C ARG A 675 -14.92 -44.95 -22.23
N ARG A 676 -16.12 -44.73 -21.69
CA ARG A 676 -16.96 -45.89 -21.41
C ARG A 676 -17.04 -46.66 -22.73
N SER A 677 -16.35 -47.80 -22.81
CA SER A 677 -16.67 -48.81 -23.82
C SER A 677 -18.18 -49.02 -23.81
N PRO A 678 -18.90 -48.72 -24.90
CA PRO A 678 -20.26 -49.22 -25.02
C PRO A 678 -20.11 -50.72 -25.16
N VAL A 679 -20.78 -51.45 -24.27
CA VAL A 679 -21.15 -52.84 -24.50
C VAL A 679 -21.74 -52.92 -25.92
N ALA A 680 -21.24 -53.88 -26.69
CA ALA A 680 -21.65 -54.13 -28.06
C ALA A 680 -23.18 -54.23 -28.15
N GLN A 681 -23.79 -53.38 -28.98
CA GLN A 681 -25.08 -53.63 -29.62
C GLN A 681 -25.00 -53.20 -31.08
N GLU A 682 -25.43 -54.14 -31.93
CA GLU A 682 -25.42 -54.12 -33.40
C GLU A 682 -26.24 -52.96 -34.01
N PRO A 683 -25.99 -52.60 -35.28
CA PRO A 683 -26.57 -51.43 -35.91
C PRO A 683 -27.97 -51.72 -36.49
N ALA A 684 -28.89 -50.77 -36.30
CA ALA A 684 -30.12 -50.68 -37.08
C ALA A 684 -30.25 -49.28 -37.70
N ALA A 685 -30.82 -49.26 -38.89
CA ALA A 685 -30.65 -48.26 -39.94
C ALA A 685 -31.63 -47.07 -39.88
N SER A 686 -31.38 -46.11 -40.78
CA SER A 686 -32.27 -45.05 -41.29
C SER A 686 -32.57 -43.92 -40.30
N GLY A 687 -32.68 -42.64 -40.66
CA GLY A 687 -32.78 -41.90 -41.92
C GLY A 687 -33.44 -40.55 -41.55
N GLY A 688 -33.22 -39.48 -42.31
CA GLY A 688 -34.06 -38.28 -42.19
C GLY A 688 -33.32 -36.94 -42.24
N SER A 689 -33.48 -36.32 -43.40
CA SER A 689 -33.15 -34.95 -43.81
C SER A 689 -33.86 -33.83 -43.03
N GLY A 690 -33.21 -32.66 -42.96
CA GLY A 690 -33.85 -31.39 -43.33
C GLY A 690 -33.80 -30.23 -42.31
N PRO A 691 -33.79 -28.96 -42.78
CA PRO A 691 -33.00 -27.87 -42.19
C PRO A 691 -33.84 -26.61 -41.80
N THR A 692 -33.15 -25.47 -41.57
CA THR A 692 -33.63 -24.06 -41.45
C THR A 692 -33.96 -23.59 -40.01
N ALA A 693 -33.70 -22.37 -39.54
CA ALA A 693 -33.26 -21.07 -40.07
C ALA A 693 -32.56 -20.29 -38.91
N ALA A 694 -31.38 -19.68 -39.09
CA ALA A 694 -31.17 -18.24 -39.36
C ALA A 694 -31.94 -17.24 -38.46
N ALA A 695 -31.21 -16.45 -37.65
CA ALA A 695 -31.18 -14.97 -37.73
C ALA A 695 -30.35 -14.32 -36.60
N GLN A 696 -29.35 -13.51 -37.02
CA GLN A 696 -28.86 -12.22 -36.49
C GLN A 696 -28.18 -12.16 -35.09
N LEU A 697 -26.88 -11.80 -34.99
CA LEU A 697 -26.26 -10.44 -35.13
C LEU A 697 -26.88 -9.46 -34.12
N SER A 698 -26.15 -8.74 -33.26
CA SER A 698 -24.82 -8.13 -33.34
C SER A 698 -24.47 -7.56 -31.95
N LEU A 699 -23.26 -7.79 -31.43
CA LEU A 699 -22.19 -6.81 -31.20
C LEU A 699 -22.57 -5.55 -30.37
N LEU A 700 -22.03 -5.48 -29.16
CA LEU A 700 -20.97 -4.52 -28.77
C LEU A 700 -20.08 -5.16 -27.71
#